data_AF-A0A812Q162-F1
#
_entry.id   AF-A0A812Q162-F1
#
_cell.length_a   1.000
_cell.length_b   1.000
_cell.length_c   1.000
_cell.angle_alpha   90.00
_cell.angle_beta   90.00
_cell.angle_gamma   90.00
#
_symmetry.space_group_name_H-M   'P 1'
#
loop_
_entity.id
_entity.type
_entity.pdbx_description
1 polymer ?
#
loop_
_entity_poly.entity_id
_entity_poly.type
_entity_poly.pdbx_seq_one_letter_code
_entity_poly.pdbx_strand_id
1 'polypeptide(L)'
;MKGASETEDEPLWKIRLQLCKPVTWPPLIFGVIAGVCASGNFDWSTASPEEYAKFLLCVTLSGPVLVGYTQTLNDWYDKDLDAINEPYRPIPSGRITEEEVWQQIYVLGGLGLGMAITLDIWQGHWPPTVFAVAVVGVFMAYIYSAPPLKLKQNWISGCYALGSSYIALPWLAGQCTFGEADYVTPEIIGLTLWYSIAAVGIAIVNDFKSVEGDTKLGLSSAPVVFGVDTAKYMAPIIKDSVQLTIVGYLFYIGETNYALGLLALIVPQVYFAITLFLEDPIKNDVKYQGSSLPFFSIGTIVAASAIGARKCGGGKSMSLMALVATGRGLPTERRPFVGVVTDTGHLQPGGLYLDYARITYYDGAALLILMVLVVVAGGMDNTGPQLYGIMVSLCLVTVSWLLAPFIFNPYQFRPSCWANDMKAWLQFFLEDGGSHWKKWFTQTQLKPRRGFRATVLDLAFFIELWWVVACFSSLNARTAVVCQVSTTWRLYYWFLLLPPVITPLLFCVLVSGFGAVANCWMSRASKSSDSSSEETYEALSTSQAETASSCPRRCPLILVSVIVTALTVLETVPPLQWVASLGWKKACMLAFLLKMFWLRLCVGLAMTAIRSWCFERLGAVGRPLELWLDALCMFRDFLVSLIIFLALSPLVFLSGLSEFLCPTFSIHHLIIYRQPGHTDREKLDYDPFVARMCFDHDHDESSEDEDTESSLSSV
;
A
#
# COMPACT_ATOMS: atom_id res chain seq x y z
N MET A 1 14.87 2.04 19.60
CA MET A 1 15.18 3.38 20.17
C MET A 1 14.35 4.41 19.42
N LYS A 2 13.52 5.20 20.10
CA LYS A 2 12.66 6.23 19.49
C LYS A 2 12.73 7.52 20.30
N GLY A 3 13.33 8.52 19.66
CA GLY A 3 13.24 9.97 19.88
C GLY A 3 12.82 10.47 21.25
N ALA A 4 13.80 10.72 22.11
CA ALA A 4 13.71 11.75 23.14
C ALA A 4 14.93 12.67 22.92
N SER A 5 14.74 13.75 22.17
CA SER A 5 15.59 14.92 22.33
C SER A 5 14.97 15.72 23.46
N GLU A 6 15.68 15.77 24.59
CA GLU A 6 15.46 16.73 25.66
C GLU A 6 15.33 18.13 25.03
N THR A 7 14.13 18.70 25.03
CA THR A 7 13.90 20.07 24.56
C THR A 7 12.88 20.69 25.48
N GLU A 8 13.33 21.66 26.28
CA GLU A 8 12.52 22.52 27.14
C GLU A 8 11.57 23.44 26.34
N ASP A 9 11.53 23.31 25.01
CA ASP A 9 10.82 24.19 24.06
C ASP A 9 9.68 23.51 23.27
N GLU A 10 9.21 22.31 23.64
CA GLU A 10 8.08 21.69 22.93
C GLU A 10 6.77 22.46 23.23
N PRO A 11 6.07 23.01 22.22
CA PRO A 11 4.90 23.83 22.46
C PRO A 11 3.76 23.01 23.09
N LEU A 12 3.12 23.56 24.13
CA LEU A 12 2.10 22.88 24.94
C LEU A 12 1.01 22.17 24.12
N TRP A 13 0.58 22.72 22.99
CA TRP A 13 -0.45 22.08 22.16
C TRP A 13 0.01 20.74 21.56
N LYS A 14 1.31 20.56 21.26
CA LYS A 14 1.87 19.28 20.80
C LYS A 14 1.83 18.25 21.92
N ILE A 15 2.18 18.67 23.14
CA ILE A 15 2.14 17.82 24.33
C ILE A 15 0.70 17.37 24.61
N ARG A 16 -0.26 18.30 24.56
CA ARG A 16 -1.69 18.00 24.70
C ARG A 16 -2.18 17.03 23.62
N LEU A 17 -1.75 17.21 22.37
CA LEU A 17 -2.09 16.29 21.28
C LEU A 17 -1.45 14.90 21.48
N GLN A 18 -0.22 14.83 22.00
CA GLN A 18 0.47 13.59 22.34
C GLN A 18 -0.32 12.79 23.39
N LEU A 19 -0.85 13.46 24.43
CA LEU A 19 -1.71 12.85 25.45
C LEU A 19 -3.00 12.26 24.89
N CYS A 20 -3.56 12.85 23.82
CA CYS A 20 -4.75 12.30 23.16
C CYS A 20 -4.50 11.04 22.31
N LYS A 21 -3.22 10.63 22.12
CA LYS A 21 -2.77 9.44 21.37
C LYS A 21 -3.51 9.23 20.02
N PRO A 22 -3.27 10.08 19.00
CA PRO A 22 -4.01 10.06 17.73
C PRO A 22 -4.04 8.73 16.97
N VAL A 23 -3.04 7.88 17.18
CA VAL A 23 -2.98 6.52 16.63
C VAL A 23 -4.18 5.65 17.05
N THR A 24 -4.85 6.01 18.15
CA THR A 24 -6.00 5.28 18.70
C THR A 24 -7.34 5.71 18.11
N TRP A 25 -7.41 6.77 17.30
CA TRP A 25 -8.66 7.32 16.76
C TRP A 25 -9.28 6.54 15.59
N PRO A 26 -8.52 5.94 14.64
CA PRO A 26 -9.10 5.27 13.47
C PRO A 26 -10.11 4.14 13.79
N PRO A 27 -9.91 3.28 14.81
CA PRO A 27 -10.90 2.27 15.18
C PRO A 27 -12.30 2.83 15.47
N LEU A 28 -12.38 4.04 16.06
CA LEU A 28 -13.64 4.68 16.44
C LEU A 28 -14.42 5.12 15.21
N ILE A 29 -13.73 5.46 14.12
CA ILE A 29 -14.35 5.78 12.83
C ILE A 29 -15.12 4.55 12.32
N PHE A 30 -14.52 3.36 12.37
CA PHE A 30 -15.20 2.13 11.96
C PHE A 30 -16.41 1.82 12.85
N GLY A 31 -16.30 2.08 14.16
CA GLY A 31 -17.42 1.97 15.09
C GLY A 31 -18.57 2.90 14.69
N VAL A 32 -18.30 4.19 14.48
CA VAL A 32 -19.31 5.17 14.05
C VAL A 32 -19.92 4.77 12.71
N ILE A 33 -19.13 4.34 11.73
CA ILE A 33 -19.61 3.84 10.43
C ILE A 33 -20.54 2.64 10.61
N ALA A 34 -20.21 1.69 11.50
CA ALA A 34 -21.10 0.57 11.80
C ALA A 34 -22.44 1.09 12.35
N GLY A 35 -22.44 2.06 13.26
CA GLY A 35 -23.66 2.72 13.75
C GLY A 35 -24.48 3.39 12.65
N VAL A 36 -23.82 4.14 11.79
CA VAL A 36 -24.43 4.81 10.63
C VAL A 36 -25.08 3.76 9.70
N CYS A 37 -24.38 2.68 9.39
CA CYS A 37 -24.92 1.59 8.58
C CYS A 37 -26.10 0.86 9.25
N ALA A 38 -26.01 0.58 10.55
CA ALA A 38 -27.09 -0.06 11.31
C ALA A 38 -28.36 0.80 11.41
N SER A 39 -28.23 2.13 11.27
CA SER A 39 -29.37 3.04 11.27
C SER A 39 -30.26 2.83 10.04
N GLY A 40 -29.66 2.48 8.89
CA GLY A 40 -30.34 2.39 7.59
C GLY A 40 -30.70 3.75 6.95
N ASN A 41 -30.50 4.85 7.67
CA ASN A 41 -31.01 6.17 7.29
C ASN A 41 -29.98 7.04 6.58
N PHE A 42 -28.72 6.61 6.49
CA PHE A 42 -27.66 7.37 5.82
C PHE A 42 -27.37 6.80 4.44
N ASP A 43 -27.67 7.56 3.40
CA ASP A 43 -27.32 7.21 2.03
C ASP A 43 -25.99 7.87 1.64
N TRP A 44 -24.92 7.07 1.61
CA TRP A 44 -23.57 7.51 1.23
C TRP A 44 -23.49 8.18 -0.14
N SER A 45 -24.47 7.99 -1.02
CA SER A 45 -24.48 8.54 -2.38
C SER A 45 -25.32 9.80 -2.55
N THR A 46 -26.27 10.05 -1.65
CA THR A 46 -27.21 11.19 -1.74
C THR A 46 -27.22 12.07 -0.50
N ALA A 47 -26.40 11.76 0.51
CA ALA A 47 -26.28 12.54 1.73
C ALA A 47 -25.99 14.01 1.42
N SER A 48 -26.77 14.87 2.05
CA SER A 48 -26.60 16.31 2.03
C SER A 48 -25.29 16.74 2.73
N PRO A 49 -24.76 17.94 2.44
CA PRO A 49 -23.64 18.50 3.20
C PRO A 49 -23.90 18.54 4.70
N GLU A 50 -25.16 18.70 5.11
CA GLU A 50 -25.59 18.67 6.51
C GLU A 50 -25.38 17.29 7.15
N GLU A 51 -25.79 16.22 6.48
CA GLU A 51 -25.62 14.84 6.95
C GLU A 51 -24.14 14.44 7.04
N TYR A 52 -23.32 14.86 6.07
CA TYR A 52 -21.87 14.68 6.16
C TYR A 52 -21.26 15.46 7.32
N ALA A 53 -21.75 16.67 7.60
CA ALA A 53 -21.28 17.45 8.74
C ALA A 53 -21.67 16.80 10.09
N LYS A 54 -22.89 16.25 10.20
CA LYS A 54 -23.30 15.42 11.35
C LYS A 54 -22.39 14.20 11.53
N PHE A 55 -22.07 13.51 10.43
CA PHE A 55 -21.18 12.35 10.45
C PHE A 55 -19.77 12.73 10.94
N LEU A 56 -19.19 13.79 10.38
CA LEU A 56 -17.88 14.29 10.78
C LEU A 56 -17.88 14.73 12.25
N LEU A 57 -18.92 15.40 12.72
CA LEU A 57 -19.06 15.79 14.11
C LEU A 57 -19.15 14.57 15.05
N CYS A 58 -19.89 13.52 14.67
CA CYS A 58 -19.97 12.27 15.43
C CYS A 58 -18.62 11.52 15.46
N VAL A 59 -17.86 11.55 14.37
CA VAL A 59 -16.49 11.01 14.29
C VAL A 59 -15.53 11.82 15.20
N THR A 60 -15.60 13.15 15.14
CA THR A 60 -14.78 14.04 15.99
C THR A 60 -15.09 13.84 17.46
N LEU A 61 -16.38 13.74 17.81
CA LEU A 61 -16.87 13.41 19.15
C LEU A 61 -16.26 12.10 19.64
N SER A 62 -16.40 11.03 18.86
CA SER A 62 -16.02 9.68 19.29
C SER A 62 -14.51 9.47 19.35
N GLY A 63 -13.75 9.97 18.38
CA GLY A 63 -12.31 9.80 18.29
C GLY A 63 -11.54 10.91 19.02
N PRO A 64 -11.14 12.00 18.34
CA PRO A 64 -10.29 13.05 18.90
C PRO A 64 -10.71 13.58 20.27
N VAL A 65 -12.02 13.73 20.53
CA VAL A 65 -12.53 14.35 21.75
C VAL A 65 -12.70 13.35 22.89
N LEU A 66 -13.60 12.37 22.78
CA LEU A 66 -13.86 11.44 23.89
C LEU A 66 -12.76 10.38 24.08
N VAL A 67 -12.11 9.90 23.02
CA VAL A 67 -10.92 9.05 23.20
C VAL A 67 -9.73 9.89 23.66
N GLY A 68 -9.59 11.13 23.19
CA GLY A 68 -8.61 12.07 23.77
C GLY A 68 -8.80 12.26 25.28
N TYR A 69 -10.03 12.46 25.73
CA TYR A 69 -10.42 12.49 27.15
C TYR A 69 -9.99 11.21 27.87
N THR A 70 -10.35 10.05 27.30
CA THR A 70 -10.06 8.73 27.87
C THR A 70 -8.57 8.49 28.04
N GLN A 71 -7.77 8.81 27.02
CA GLN A 71 -6.31 8.60 27.02
C GLN A 71 -5.61 9.55 28.00
N THR A 72 -6.02 10.82 28.04
CA THR A 72 -5.46 11.81 28.97
C THR A 72 -5.77 11.43 30.42
N LEU A 73 -7.01 11.00 30.69
CA LEU A 73 -7.43 10.52 32.01
C LEU A 73 -6.67 9.25 32.41
N ASN A 74 -6.46 8.33 31.46
CA ASN A 74 -5.70 7.12 31.71
C ASN A 74 -4.25 7.41 32.09
N ASP A 75 -3.54 8.25 31.32
CA ASP A 75 -2.16 8.63 31.60
C ASP A 75 -2.03 9.35 32.95
N TRP A 76 -3.03 10.15 33.34
CA TRP A 76 -3.03 10.80 34.66
C TRP A 76 -3.08 9.79 35.83
N TYR A 77 -3.97 8.81 35.76
CA TYR A 77 -4.09 7.78 36.80
C TYR A 77 -3.02 6.69 36.75
N ASP A 78 -2.21 6.69 35.69
CA ASP A 78 -1.06 5.81 35.51
C ASP A 78 0.29 6.51 35.66
N LYS A 79 0.32 7.80 36.05
CA LYS A 79 1.56 8.59 36.15
C LYS A 79 2.67 7.93 36.97
N ASP A 80 2.35 7.28 38.10
CA ASP A 80 3.33 6.59 38.94
C ASP A 80 3.86 5.31 38.28
N LEU A 81 3.00 4.66 37.49
CA LEU A 81 3.34 3.46 36.71
C LEU A 81 4.23 3.82 35.53
N ASP A 82 3.82 4.85 34.80
CA ASP A 82 4.52 5.37 33.63
C ASP A 82 5.86 5.98 34.04
N ALA A 83 6.01 6.53 35.25
CA ALA A 83 7.31 6.95 35.78
C ALA A 83 8.33 5.80 35.87
N ILE A 84 7.87 4.57 36.03
CA ILE A 84 8.73 3.37 36.07
C ILE A 84 8.96 2.83 34.65
N ASN A 85 7.88 2.65 33.88
CA ASN A 85 7.92 1.95 32.60
C ASN A 85 8.36 2.86 31.43
N GLU A 86 7.87 4.10 31.41
CA GLU A 86 8.03 5.05 30.31
C GLU A 86 8.26 6.48 30.84
N PRO A 87 9.37 6.73 31.56
CA PRO A 87 9.61 7.99 32.28
C PRO A 87 9.64 9.23 31.37
N TYR A 88 9.85 9.02 30.08
CA TYR A 88 9.87 10.05 29.04
C TYR A 88 8.47 10.58 28.67
N ARG A 89 7.37 9.94 29.11
CA ARG A 89 6.00 10.41 28.82
C ARG A 89 5.72 11.80 29.40
N PRO A 90 4.81 12.60 28.81
CA PRO A 90 4.62 14.00 29.22
C PRO A 90 4.38 14.24 30.71
N ILE A 91 3.53 13.44 31.35
CA ILE A 91 3.17 13.59 32.76
C ILE A 91 4.34 13.20 33.69
N PRO A 92 4.93 11.98 33.61
CA PRO A 92 6.04 11.62 34.50
C PRO A 92 7.34 12.41 34.25
N SER A 93 7.57 12.88 33.02
CA SER A 93 8.73 13.73 32.70
C SER A 93 8.57 15.18 33.20
N GLY A 94 7.40 15.57 33.69
CA GLY A 94 7.13 16.94 34.13
C GLY A 94 6.99 17.96 32.99
N ARG A 95 6.92 17.52 31.73
CA ARG A 95 6.73 18.39 30.55
C ARG A 95 5.34 19.06 30.51
N ILE A 96 4.38 18.57 31.28
CA ILE A 96 3.06 19.17 31.47
C ILE A 96 2.71 19.17 32.95
N THR A 97 2.15 20.28 33.44
CA THR A 97 1.74 20.42 34.84
C THR A 97 0.45 19.65 35.12
N GLU A 98 0.21 19.29 36.39
CA GLU A 98 -1.05 18.69 36.83
C GLU A 98 -2.27 19.54 36.46
N GLU A 99 -2.17 20.85 36.63
CA GLU A 99 -3.26 21.77 36.30
C GLU A 99 -3.60 21.71 34.81
N GLU A 100 -2.60 21.72 33.93
CA GLU A 100 -2.80 21.65 32.48
C GLU A 100 -3.42 20.32 32.02
N VAL A 101 -3.05 19.20 32.66
CA VAL A 101 -3.66 17.89 32.39
C VAL A 101 -5.14 17.90 32.77
N TRP A 102 -5.48 18.39 33.97
CA TRP A 102 -6.89 18.48 34.40
C TRP A 102 -7.69 19.46 33.57
N GLN A 103 -7.12 20.60 33.18
CA GLN A 103 -7.73 21.52 32.23
C GLN A 103 -8.08 20.80 30.93
N GLN A 104 -7.17 20.01 30.37
CA GLN A 104 -7.42 19.23 29.16
C GLN A 104 -8.52 18.17 29.37
N ILE A 105 -8.53 17.47 30.50
CA ILE A 105 -9.58 16.50 30.85
C ILE A 105 -10.95 17.18 30.90
N TYR A 106 -11.08 18.32 31.58
CA TYR A 106 -12.35 19.05 31.67
C TYR A 106 -12.79 19.62 30.32
N VAL A 107 -11.85 20.18 29.54
CA VAL A 107 -12.14 20.72 28.21
C VAL A 107 -12.61 19.62 27.26
N LEU A 108 -11.91 18.48 27.19
CA LEU A 108 -12.30 17.37 26.31
C LEU A 108 -13.62 16.72 26.75
N GLY A 109 -13.83 16.53 28.05
CA GLY A 109 -15.08 15.99 28.58
C GLY A 109 -16.27 16.93 28.31
N GLY A 110 -16.12 18.22 28.62
CA GLY A 110 -17.13 19.24 28.38
C GLY A 110 -17.43 19.44 26.89
N LEU A 111 -16.39 19.46 26.05
CA LEU A 111 -16.53 19.56 24.60
C LEU A 111 -17.25 18.33 24.03
N GLY A 112 -16.90 17.12 24.49
CA GLY A 112 -17.55 15.89 24.03
C GLY A 112 -19.03 15.86 24.40
N LEU A 113 -19.37 16.19 25.64
CA LEU A 113 -20.76 16.31 26.08
C LEU A 113 -21.52 17.41 25.30
N GLY A 114 -20.89 18.56 25.04
CA GLY A 114 -21.47 19.63 24.24
C GLY A 114 -21.70 19.25 22.77
N MET A 115 -20.76 18.55 22.14
CA MET A 115 -20.91 18.00 20.79
C MET A 115 -22.04 16.97 20.72
N ALA A 116 -22.19 16.13 21.74
CA ALA A 116 -23.26 15.15 21.81
C ALA A 116 -24.65 15.82 21.90
N ILE A 117 -24.80 16.83 22.78
CA ILE A 117 -26.03 17.65 22.84
C ILE A 117 -26.29 18.34 21.50
N THR A 118 -25.25 18.85 20.85
CA THR A 118 -25.38 19.52 19.54
C THR A 118 -25.94 18.56 18.50
N LEU A 119 -25.47 17.30 18.46
CA LEU A 119 -25.99 16.27 17.57
C LEU A 119 -27.45 15.93 17.87
N ASP A 120 -27.81 15.79 19.16
CA ASP A 120 -29.20 15.54 19.56
C ASP A 120 -30.15 16.70 19.18
N ILE A 121 -29.74 17.95 19.40
CA ILE A 121 -30.51 19.13 18.99
C ILE A 121 -30.66 19.18 17.47
N TRP A 122 -29.57 18.90 16.74
CA TRP A 122 -29.54 18.97 15.28
C TRP A 122 -30.42 17.90 14.63
N GLN A 123 -30.63 16.76 15.29
CA GLN A 123 -31.55 15.73 14.85
C GLN A 123 -32.94 15.80 15.48
N GLY A 124 -33.15 16.70 16.44
CA GLY A 124 -34.41 16.81 17.17
C GLY A 124 -34.70 15.62 18.10
N HIS A 125 -33.66 14.96 18.63
CA HIS A 125 -33.83 13.84 19.55
C HIS A 125 -34.30 14.31 20.92
N TRP A 126 -35.44 13.75 21.35
CA TRP A 126 -35.92 13.86 22.73
C TRP A 126 -36.51 12.51 23.16
N PRO A 127 -35.88 11.80 24.11
CA PRO A 127 -34.72 12.18 24.93
C PRO A 127 -33.38 12.24 24.15
N PRO A 128 -32.35 12.97 24.65
CA PRO A 128 -31.07 13.13 23.97
C PRO A 128 -30.20 11.86 24.10
N THR A 129 -30.27 10.99 23.08
CA THR A 129 -29.68 9.65 23.11
C THR A 129 -28.17 9.69 22.84
N VAL A 130 -27.67 10.59 22.01
CA VAL A 130 -26.23 10.75 21.76
C VAL A 130 -25.53 11.24 23.03
N PHE A 131 -26.13 12.20 23.73
CA PHE A 131 -25.66 12.67 25.03
C PHE A 131 -25.60 11.56 26.08
N ALA A 132 -26.64 10.71 26.16
CA ALA A 132 -26.64 9.57 27.07
C ALA A 132 -25.47 8.62 26.79
N VAL A 133 -25.21 8.29 25.51
CA VAL A 133 -24.05 7.46 25.11
C VAL A 133 -22.72 8.13 25.50
N ALA A 134 -22.59 9.45 25.28
CA ALA A 134 -21.39 10.20 25.65
C ALA A 134 -21.16 10.22 27.18
N VAL A 135 -22.22 10.39 27.98
CA VAL A 135 -22.14 10.32 29.46
C VAL A 135 -21.68 8.93 29.90
N VAL A 136 -22.23 7.86 29.32
CA VAL A 136 -21.78 6.49 29.59
C VAL A 136 -20.31 6.31 29.22
N GLY A 137 -19.86 6.88 28.10
CA GLY A 137 -18.45 6.83 27.69
C GLY A 137 -17.51 7.56 28.64
N VAL A 138 -17.87 8.77 29.06
CA VAL A 138 -17.11 9.54 30.07
C VAL A 138 -17.04 8.76 31.39
N PHE A 139 -18.16 8.20 31.84
CA PHE A 139 -18.21 7.38 33.04
C PHE A 139 -17.37 6.10 32.90
N MET A 140 -17.46 5.40 31.77
CA MET A 140 -16.69 4.19 31.46
C MET A 140 -15.18 4.46 31.51
N ALA A 141 -14.72 5.56 30.90
CA ALA A 141 -13.33 5.98 30.92
C ALA A 141 -12.82 6.25 32.34
N TYR A 142 -13.66 6.85 33.19
CA TYR A 142 -13.35 7.06 34.60
C TYR A 142 -13.22 5.74 35.36
N ILE A 143 -14.23 4.86 35.33
CA ILE A 143 -14.20 3.61 36.10
C ILE A 143 -13.12 2.64 35.58
N TYR A 144 -12.72 2.76 34.31
CA TYR A 144 -11.60 2.02 33.75
C TYR A 144 -10.25 2.42 34.38
N SER A 145 -10.02 3.73 34.56
CA SER A 145 -8.70 4.28 34.94
C SER A 145 -8.57 4.65 36.42
N ALA A 146 -9.65 5.12 37.04
CA ALA A 146 -9.67 5.77 38.35
C ALA A 146 -10.20 4.85 39.46
N PRO A 147 -9.76 5.04 40.72
CA PRO A 147 -10.39 4.44 41.90
C PRO A 147 -11.86 4.87 42.05
N PRO A 148 -12.73 4.06 42.69
CA PRO A 148 -12.41 2.82 43.40
C PRO A 148 -12.40 1.56 42.52
N LEU A 149 -12.92 1.61 41.28
CA LEU A 149 -13.09 0.42 40.46
C LEU A 149 -11.84 0.04 39.65
N LYS A 150 -11.18 1.02 39.02
CA LYS A 150 -9.98 0.87 38.18
C LYS A 150 -9.98 -0.45 37.38
N LEU A 151 -11.02 -0.67 36.56
CA LEU A 151 -11.35 -1.96 35.93
C LEU A 151 -10.18 -2.61 35.16
N LYS A 152 -9.23 -1.79 34.68
CA LYS A 152 -8.03 -2.25 33.97
C LYS A 152 -7.12 -3.17 34.80
N GLN A 153 -7.32 -3.29 36.11
CA GLN A 153 -6.56 -4.21 36.97
C GLN A 153 -6.92 -5.69 36.75
N ASN A 154 -8.11 -5.97 36.19
CA ASN A 154 -8.58 -7.33 35.92
C ASN A 154 -8.74 -7.52 34.41
N TRP A 155 -8.21 -8.63 33.87
CA TRP A 155 -8.25 -8.88 32.42
C TRP A 155 -9.68 -8.95 31.85
N ILE A 156 -10.66 -9.53 32.54
CA ILE A 156 -12.02 -9.64 32.00
C ILE A 156 -12.68 -8.26 31.96
N SER A 157 -12.78 -7.60 33.11
CA SER A 157 -13.47 -6.31 33.18
C SER A 157 -12.73 -5.20 32.44
N GLY A 158 -11.39 -5.22 32.50
CA GLY A 158 -10.53 -4.28 31.79
C GLY A 158 -10.63 -4.45 30.28
N CYS A 159 -10.44 -5.66 29.75
CA CYS A 159 -10.53 -5.89 28.32
C CYS A 159 -11.96 -5.68 27.79
N TYR A 160 -13.00 -6.01 28.56
CA TYR A 160 -14.38 -5.76 28.15
C TYR A 160 -14.74 -4.27 28.17
N ALA A 161 -14.34 -3.53 29.22
CA ALA A 161 -14.51 -2.08 29.28
C ALA A 161 -13.80 -1.38 28.10
N LEU A 162 -12.57 -1.80 27.80
CA LEU A 162 -11.84 -1.37 26.61
C LEU A 162 -12.64 -1.70 25.34
N GLY A 163 -13.08 -2.95 25.17
CA GLY A 163 -13.84 -3.38 24.00
C GLY A 163 -15.14 -2.62 23.79
N SER A 164 -15.90 -2.40 24.87
CA SER A 164 -17.13 -1.60 24.83
C SER A 164 -16.87 -0.14 24.43
N SER A 165 -15.73 0.42 24.84
CA SER A 165 -15.35 1.79 24.50
C SER A 165 -14.93 1.96 23.04
N TYR A 166 -14.32 0.93 22.44
CA TYR A 166 -13.85 0.98 21.05
C TYR A 166 -14.86 0.43 20.03
N ILE A 167 -15.87 -0.33 20.47
CA ILE A 167 -16.87 -0.92 19.57
C ILE A 167 -18.28 -0.44 19.91
N ALA A 168 -18.80 -0.77 21.10
CA ALA A 168 -20.21 -0.51 21.41
C ALA A 168 -20.54 0.98 21.45
N LEU A 169 -19.76 1.78 22.18
CA LEU A 169 -20.02 3.21 22.32
C LEU A 169 -19.97 4.00 21.01
N PRO A 170 -18.93 3.88 20.15
CA PRO A 170 -18.92 4.58 18.86
C PRO A 170 -19.99 4.06 17.91
N TRP A 171 -20.30 2.76 17.93
CA TRP A 171 -21.43 2.22 17.16
C TRP A 171 -22.75 2.84 17.63
N LEU A 172 -23.02 2.82 18.93
CA LEU A 172 -24.22 3.42 19.49
C LEU A 172 -24.27 4.92 19.21
N ALA A 173 -23.14 5.64 19.24
CA ALA A 173 -23.09 7.06 18.86
C ALA A 173 -23.52 7.28 17.40
N GLY A 174 -23.01 6.49 16.46
CA GLY A 174 -23.43 6.53 15.05
C GLY A 174 -24.90 6.15 14.85
N GLN A 175 -25.36 5.10 15.54
CA GLN A 175 -26.75 4.66 15.51
C GLN A 175 -27.68 5.72 16.08
N CYS A 176 -27.35 6.32 17.21
CA CYS A 176 -28.14 7.39 17.82
C CYS A 176 -28.12 8.64 16.96
N THR A 177 -27.01 8.96 16.27
CA THR A 177 -26.93 10.16 15.43
C THR A 177 -27.79 10.08 14.18
N PHE A 178 -27.95 8.89 13.58
CA PHE A 178 -28.65 8.74 12.30
C PHE A 178 -29.93 7.90 12.37
N GLY A 179 -30.14 7.16 13.46
CA GLY A 179 -31.40 6.48 13.76
C GLY A 179 -32.41 7.45 14.39
N GLU A 180 -33.68 7.06 14.42
CA GLU A 180 -34.70 7.80 15.17
C GLU A 180 -34.48 7.64 16.69
N ALA A 181 -35.01 8.57 17.51
CA ALA A 181 -34.77 8.57 18.96
C ALA A 181 -35.25 7.28 19.67
N ASP A 182 -36.29 6.62 19.14
CA ASP A 182 -36.83 5.36 19.67
C ASP A 182 -36.15 4.09 19.10
N TYR A 183 -35.14 4.25 18.23
CA TYR A 183 -34.62 3.18 17.36
C TYR A 183 -33.37 2.45 17.88
N VAL A 184 -32.88 2.73 19.10
CA VAL A 184 -31.88 1.88 19.75
C VAL A 184 -32.55 0.60 20.23
N THR A 185 -32.71 -0.36 19.32
CA THR A 185 -33.41 -1.61 19.61
C THR A 185 -32.57 -2.51 20.54
N PRO A 186 -33.22 -3.40 21.32
CA PRO A 186 -32.52 -4.42 22.10
C PRO A 186 -31.57 -5.29 21.25
N GLU A 187 -31.88 -5.47 19.97
CA GLU A 187 -31.01 -6.14 19.00
C GLU A 187 -29.69 -5.39 18.77
N ILE A 188 -29.72 -4.06 18.56
CA ILE A 188 -28.49 -3.29 18.37
C ILE A 188 -27.66 -3.25 19.65
N ILE A 189 -28.31 -3.09 20.81
CA ILE A 189 -27.63 -3.16 22.10
C ILE A 189 -26.99 -4.55 22.26
N GLY A 190 -27.73 -5.62 22.00
CA GLY A 190 -27.23 -7.00 22.07
C GLY A 190 -26.04 -7.23 21.14
N LEU A 191 -26.13 -6.78 19.89
CA LEU A 191 -25.05 -6.92 18.90
C LEU A 191 -23.79 -6.16 19.31
N THR A 192 -23.93 -4.91 19.74
CA THR A 192 -22.80 -4.07 20.16
C THR A 192 -22.12 -4.60 21.42
N LEU A 193 -22.89 -5.04 22.41
CA LEU A 193 -22.38 -5.68 23.63
C LEU A 193 -21.70 -7.03 23.32
N TRP A 194 -22.23 -7.81 22.38
CA TRP A 194 -21.64 -9.08 21.94
C TRP A 194 -20.34 -8.87 21.17
N TYR A 195 -20.32 -7.94 20.21
CA TYR A 195 -19.09 -7.56 19.50
C TYR A 195 -18.00 -7.02 20.43
N SER A 196 -18.38 -6.38 21.54
CA SER A 196 -17.43 -5.91 22.56
C SER A 196 -16.66 -7.07 23.23
N ILE A 197 -17.21 -8.29 23.23
CA ILE A 197 -16.50 -9.50 23.68
C ILE A 197 -15.35 -9.84 22.73
N ALA A 198 -15.50 -9.65 21.42
CA ALA A 198 -14.41 -9.93 20.47
C ALA A 198 -13.20 -9.01 20.70
N ALA A 199 -13.44 -7.78 21.17
CA ALA A 199 -12.36 -6.88 21.54
C ALA A 199 -11.57 -7.35 22.78
N VAL A 200 -12.11 -8.27 23.59
CA VAL A 200 -11.31 -8.98 24.60
C VAL A 200 -10.19 -9.77 23.93
N GLY A 201 -10.50 -10.51 22.86
CA GLY A 201 -9.49 -11.22 22.08
C GLY A 201 -8.44 -10.28 21.48
N ILE A 202 -8.86 -9.10 21.00
CA ILE A 202 -7.95 -8.07 20.46
C ILE A 202 -7.06 -7.47 21.56
N ALA A 203 -7.62 -7.21 22.75
CA ALA A 203 -6.90 -6.69 23.90
C ALA A 203 -5.84 -7.68 24.39
N ILE A 204 -6.16 -8.98 24.44
CA ILE A 204 -5.20 -10.02 24.81
C ILE A 204 -3.98 -10.01 23.87
N VAL A 205 -4.16 -9.73 22.57
CA VAL A 205 -3.01 -9.58 21.63
C VAL A 205 -2.10 -8.41 22.04
N ASN A 206 -2.67 -7.29 22.52
CA ASN A 206 -1.88 -6.14 22.98
C ASN A 206 -1.10 -6.44 24.26
N ASP A 207 -1.66 -7.24 25.16
CA ASP A 207 -1.04 -7.59 26.45
C ASP A 207 0.25 -8.43 26.28
N PHE A 208 0.50 -9.04 25.11
CA PHE A 208 1.76 -9.76 24.86
C PHE A 208 2.99 -8.86 24.89
N LYS A 209 2.85 -7.54 24.68
CA LYS A 209 3.97 -6.60 24.78
C LYS A 209 4.34 -6.28 26.23
N SER A 210 3.37 -6.36 27.13
CA SER A 210 3.49 -5.87 28.51
C SER A 210 3.68 -6.97 29.55
N VAL A 211 3.72 -8.26 29.16
CA VAL A 211 3.76 -9.40 30.09
C VAL A 211 4.81 -9.24 31.20
N GLU A 212 6.04 -8.84 30.87
CA GLU A 212 7.10 -8.66 31.87
C GLU A 212 6.80 -7.50 32.84
N GLY A 213 6.27 -6.39 32.33
CA GLY A 213 5.86 -5.23 33.13
C GLY A 213 4.66 -5.56 34.01
N ASP A 214 3.61 -6.15 33.44
CA ASP A 214 2.38 -6.55 34.12
C ASP A 214 2.68 -7.51 35.28
N THR A 215 3.61 -8.45 35.09
CA THR A 215 4.06 -9.39 36.12
C THR A 215 4.73 -8.66 37.29
N LYS A 216 5.62 -7.68 37.02
CA LYS A 216 6.30 -6.90 38.07
C LYS A 216 5.33 -6.01 38.86
N LEU A 217 4.23 -5.63 38.23
CA LEU A 217 3.23 -4.69 38.77
C LEU A 217 2.01 -5.38 39.39
N GLY A 218 1.98 -6.72 39.40
CA GLY A 218 0.87 -7.49 39.94
C GLY A 218 -0.44 -7.34 39.16
N LEU A 219 -0.36 -6.94 37.89
CA LEU A 219 -1.54 -6.83 37.02
C LEU A 219 -1.96 -8.22 36.53
N SER A 220 -3.26 -8.49 36.58
CA SER A 220 -3.81 -9.79 36.17
C SER A 220 -4.17 -9.79 34.68
N SER A 221 -3.23 -9.50 33.78
CA SER A 221 -3.44 -9.57 32.33
C SER A 221 -3.52 -11.03 31.85
N ALA A 222 -4.17 -11.30 30.72
CA ALA A 222 -4.45 -12.67 30.31
C ALA A 222 -3.17 -13.51 30.05
N PRO A 223 -2.10 -13.00 29.42
CA PRO A 223 -0.85 -13.74 29.29
C PRO A 223 -0.15 -14.02 30.62
N VAL A 224 -0.35 -13.19 31.64
CA VAL A 224 0.19 -13.38 33.01
C VAL A 224 -0.59 -14.48 33.73
N VAL A 225 -1.92 -14.46 33.65
CA VAL A 225 -2.79 -15.41 34.36
C VAL A 225 -2.75 -16.81 33.73
N PHE A 226 -2.83 -16.91 32.40
CA PHE A 226 -2.96 -18.19 31.69
C PHE A 226 -1.66 -18.68 31.03
N GLY A 227 -0.61 -17.86 31.05
CA GLY A 227 0.62 -18.08 30.30
C GLY A 227 0.47 -17.73 28.81
N VAL A 228 1.61 -17.42 28.20
CA VAL A 228 1.74 -17.02 26.78
C VAL A 228 1.13 -18.07 25.84
N ASP A 229 1.36 -19.36 26.12
CA ASP A 229 0.90 -20.46 25.26
C ASP A 229 -0.61 -20.65 25.25
N THR A 230 -1.29 -20.41 26.38
CA THR A 230 -2.76 -20.49 26.41
C THR A 230 -3.35 -19.22 25.81
N ALA A 231 -2.82 -18.05 26.19
CA ALA A 231 -3.32 -16.76 25.73
C ALA A 231 -3.25 -16.60 24.20
N LYS A 232 -2.24 -17.18 23.54
CA LYS A 232 -2.08 -17.05 22.07
C LYS A 232 -3.17 -17.78 21.30
N TYR A 233 -3.76 -18.84 21.87
CA TYR A 233 -4.94 -19.49 21.28
C TYR A 233 -6.24 -18.78 21.68
N MET A 234 -6.34 -18.31 22.93
CA MET A 234 -7.53 -17.61 23.42
C MET A 234 -7.87 -16.37 22.59
N ALA A 235 -6.87 -15.55 22.25
CA ALA A 235 -7.07 -14.30 21.53
C ALA A 235 -7.85 -14.45 20.19
N PRO A 236 -7.36 -15.24 19.21
CA PRO A 236 -8.09 -15.43 17.96
C PRO A 236 -9.39 -16.21 18.17
N ILE A 237 -9.44 -17.20 19.08
CA ILE A 237 -10.67 -17.99 19.32
C ILE A 237 -11.81 -17.11 19.84
N ILE A 238 -11.56 -16.27 20.85
CA ILE A 238 -12.58 -15.37 21.41
C ILE A 238 -13.05 -14.39 20.33
N LYS A 239 -12.11 -13.78 19.60
CA LYS A 239 -12.44 -12.79 18.57
C LYS A 239 -13.24 -13.38 17.40
N ASP A 240 -12.80 -14.52 16.85
CA ASP A 240 -13.41 -15.13 15.67
C ASP A 240 -14.73 -15.87 16.02
N SER A 241 -14.85 -16.46 17.22
CA SER A 241 -16.09 -17.13 17.66
C SER A 241 -17.28 -16.17 17.80
N VAL A 242 -17.01 -14.93 18.24
CA VAL A 242 -18.01 -13.86 18.28
C VAL A 242 -18.53 -13.56 16.87
N GLN A 243 -17.64 -13.37 15.88
CA GLN A 243 -18.07 -13.14 14.50
C GLN A 243 -18.79 -14.35 13.88
N LEU A 244 -18.35 -15.57 14.18
CA LEU A 244 -19.05 -16.80 13.75
C LEU A 244 -20.46 -16.88 14.34
N THR A 245 -20.65 -16.46 15.59
CA THR A 245 -21.98 -16.38 16.19
C THR A 245 -22.87 -15.37 15.46
N ILE A 246 -22.30 -14.23 15.04
CA ILE A 246 -23.00 -13.25 14.21
C ILE A 246 -23.31 -13.79 12.81
N VAL A 247 -22.43 -14.58 12.20
CA VAL A 247 -22.73 -15.29 10.94
C VAL A 247 -23.96 -16.20 11.12
N GLY A 248 -23.99 -16.99 12.20
CA GLY A 248 -25.15 -17.82 12.53
C GLY A 248 -26.43 -17.00 12.75
N TYR A 249 -26.32 -15.86 13.43
CA TYR A 249 -27.42 -14.93 13.61
C TYR A 249 -27.93 -14.35 12.28
N LEU A 250 -27.03 -13.94 11.38
CA LEU A 250 -27.39 -13.40 10.07
C LEU A 250 -28.09 -14.45 9.20
N PHE A 251 -27.65 -15.72 9.24
CA PHE A 251 -28.38 -16.82 8.59
C PHE A 251 -29.78 -17.02 9.21
N TYR A 252 -29.89 -16.97 10.53
CA TYR A 252 -31.16 -17.13 11.24
C TYR A 252 -32.19 -16.06 10.85
N ILE A 253 -31.76 -14.80 10.66
CA ILE A 253 -32.65 -13.70 10.24
C ILE A 253 -32.84 -13.61 8.70
N GLY A 254 -32.27 -14.53 7.93
CA GLY A 254 -32.44 -14.59 6.47
C GLY A 254 -31.46 -13.75 5.63
N GLU A 255 -30.52 -13.04 6.25
CA GLU A 255 -29.54 -12.17 5.59
C GLU A 255 -28.34 -12.95 5.04
N THR A 256 -28.62 -13.92 4.17
CA THR A 256 -27.67 -14.93 3.67
C THR A 256 -26.44 -14.30 3.00
N ASN A 257 -26.61 -13.24 2.20
CA ASN A 257 -25.50 -12.61 1.49
C ASN A 257 -24.53 -11.91 2.46
N TYR A 258 -25.04 -11.23 3.48
CA TYR A 258 -24.22 -10.61 4.51
C TYR A 258 -23.54 -11.66 5.40
N ALA A 259 -24.23 -12.77 5.70
CA ALA A 259 -23.66 -13.90 6.43
C ALA A 259 -22.47 -14.52 5.68
N LEU A 260 -22.60 -14.76 4.37
CA LEU A 260 -21.53 -15.28 3.52
C LEU A 260 -20.37 -14.28 3.38
N GLY A 261 -20.68 -12.98 3.24
CA GLY A 261 -19.67 -11.92 3.20
C GLY A 261 -18.87 -11.86 4.50
N LEU A 262 -19.53 -11.90 5.66
CA LEU A 262 -18.89 -11.94 6.97
C LEU A 262 -18.05 -13.21 7.14
N LEU A 263 -18.56 -14.37 6.73
CA LEU A 263 -17.81 -15.63 6.77
C LEU A 263 -16.54 -15.57 5.92
N ALA A 264 -16.61 -14.99 4.71
CA ALA A 264 -15.45 -14.79 3.85
C ALA A 264 -14.40 -13.86 4.49
N LEU A 265 -14.83 -12.87 5.28
CA LEU A 265 -13.94 -11.96 6.02
C LEU A 265 -13.28 -12.61 7.24
N ILE A 266 -13.84 -13.71 7.79
CA ILE A 266 -13.22 -14.47 8.89
C ILE A 266 -12.04 -15.31 8.37
N VAL A 267 -12.10 -15.84 7.14
CA VAL A 267 -11.04 -16.68 6.54
C VAL A 267 -9.64 -16.04 6.61
N PRO A 268 -9.41 -14.79 6.13
CA PRO A 268 -8.10 -14.16 6.24
C PRO A 268 -7.67 -13.93 7.70
N GLN A 269 -8.60 -13.69 8.62
CA GLN A 269 -8.28 -13.51 10.04
C GLN A 269 -7.71 -14.78 10.67
N VAL A 270 -8.34 -15.93 10.40
CA VAL A 270 -7.88 -17.25 10.83
C VAL A 270 -6.54 -17.60 10.17
N TYR A 271 -6.41 -17.32 8.87
CA TYR A 271 -5.15 -17.52 8.14
C TYR A 271 -3.99 -16.75 8.79
N PHE A 272 -4.17 -15.47 9.10
CA PHE A 272 -3.13 -14.67 9.76
C PHE A 272 -2.90 -15.10 11.21
N ALA A 273 -3.91 -15.61 11.92
CA ALA A 273 -3.73 -16.16 13.25
C ALA A 273 -2.76 -17.36 13.20
N ILE A 274 -3.01 -18.30 12.27
CA ILE A 274 -2.20 -19.52 12.14
C ILE A 274 -0.80 -19.22 11.59
N THR A 275 -0.69 -18.37 10.58
CA THR A 275 0.58 -18.16 9.84
C THR A 275 1.48 -17.08 10.42
N LEU A 276 0.96 -16.17 11.26
CA LEU A 276 1.74 -15.10 11.86
C LEU A 276 1.72 -15.16 13.37
N PHE A 277 0.53 -15.19 13.98
CA PHE A 277 0.38 -14.96 15.42
C PHE A 277 0.78 -16.16 16.28
N LEU A 278 0.32 -17.36 15.93
CA LEU A 278 0.56 -18.57 16.74
C LEU A 278 2.02 -19.03 16.75
N GLU A 279 2.81 -18.66 15.73
CA GLU A 279 4.23 -18.98 15.63
C GLU A 279 5.04 -18.25 16.71
N ASP A 280 4.83 -16.94 16.83
CA ASP A 280 5.51 -16.09 17.81
C ASP A 280 4.62 -14.88 18.14
N PRO A 281 3.77 -14.98 19.18
CA PRO A 281 2.78 -13.95 19.49
C PRO A 281 3.41 -12.64 19.94
N ILE A 282 4.59 -12.68 20.57
CA ILE A 282 5.29 -11.48 21.07
C ILE A 282 5.91 -10.71 19.91
N LYS A 283 6.51 -11.40 18.94
CA LYS A 283 7.19 -10.76 17.80
C LYS A 283 6.21 -10.30 16.71
N ASN A 284 5.09 -11.00 16.54
CA ASN A 284 4.19 -10.80 15.41
C ASN A 284 2.85 -10.14 15.76
N ASP A 285 2.60 -9.77 17.03
CA ASP A 285 1.39 -9.08 17.47
C ASP A 285 0.95 -7.89 16.59
N VAL A 286 1.85 -6.95 16.29
CA VAL A 286 1.58 -5.74 15.48
C VAL A 286 1.27 -6.12 14.04
N LYS A 287 2.00 -7.10 13.50
CA LYS A 287 1.77 -7.59 12.12
C LYS A 287 0.44 -8.31 12.02
N TYR A 288 0.10 -9.12 13.02
CA TYR A 288 -1.16 -9.82 13.10
C TYR A 288 -2.31 -8.83 13.21
N GLN A 289 -2.26 -7.85 14.10
CA GLN A 289 -3.30 -6.83 14.20
C GLN A 289 -3.41 -6.01 12.91
N GLY A 290 -2.29 -5.54 12.35
CA GLY A 290 -2.30 -4.80 11.08
C GLY A 290 -2.87 -5.59 9.90
N SER A 291 -2.80 -6.93 9.94
CA SER A 291 -3.28 -7.81 8.86
C SER A 291 -4.69 -8.36 9.12
N SER A 292 -5.07 -8.60 10.38
CA SER A 292 -6.34 -9.22 10.76
C SER A 292 -7.43 -8.21 11.14
N LEU A 293 -7.08 -7.14 11.87
CA LEU A 293 -8.04 -6.17 12.40
C LEU A 293 -8.84 -5.41 11.32
N PRO A 294 -8.28 -5.10 10.13
CA PRO A 294 -9.08 -4.50 9.06
C PRO A 294 -10.24 -5.39 8.62
N PHE A 295 -10.03 -6.70 8.47
CA PHE A 295 -11.10 -7.64 8.10
C PHE A 295 -12.14 -7.77 9.20
N PHE A 296 -11.72 -7.77 10.47
CA PHE A 296 -12.64 -7.75 11.61
C PHE A 296 -13.53 -6.49 11.59
N SER A 297 -12.93 -5.32 11.36
CA SER A 297 -13.61 -4.03 11.34
C SER A 297 -14.61 -3.94 10.18
N ILE A 298 -14.20 -4.38 8.99
CA ILE A 298 -15.11 -4.47 7.82
C ILE A 298 -16.23 -5.47 8.10
N GLY A 299 -15.93 -6.62 8.71
CA GLY A 299 -16.95 -7.60 9.10
C GLY A 299 -18.00 -7.03 10.05
N THR A 300 -17.58 -6.19 10.98
CA THR A 300 -18.46 -5.45 11.91
C THR A 300 -19.41 -4.52 11.14
N ILE A 301 -18.90 -3.80 10.14
CA ILE A 301 -19.71 -2.94 9.25
C ILE A 301 -20.66 -3.77 8.37
N VAL A 302 -20.22 -4.94 7.87
CA VAL A 302 -21.08 -5.85 7.09
C VAL A 302 -22.25 -6.34 7.93
N ALA A 303 -22.00 -6.76 9.18
CA ALA A 303 -23.06 -7.15 10.10
C ALA A 303 -24.02 -5.99 10.39
N ALA A 304 -23.48 -4.80 10.64
CA ALA A 304 -24.28 -3.59 10.86
C ALA A 304 -25.17 -3.24 9.66
N SER A 305 -24.61 -3.35 8.45
CA SER A 305 -25.31 -3.05 7.20
C SER A 305 -26.46 -4.02 6.95
N ALA A 306 -26.33 -5.29 7.35
CA ALA A 306 -27.42 -6.26 7.28
C ALA A 306 -28.62 -5.81 8.13
N ILE A 307 -28.37 -5.31 9.34
CA ILE A 307 -29.42 -4.79 10.22
C ILE A 307 -30.09 -3.56 9.62
N GLY A 308 -29.30 -2.62 9.08
CA GLY A 308 -29.81 -1.43 8.41
C GLY A 308 -30.64 -1.75 7.16
N ALA A 309 -30.16 -2.64 6.30
CA ALA A 309 -30.84 -3.05 5.07
C ALA A 309 -32.21 -3.66 5.33
N ARG A 310 -32.34 -4.45 6.40
CA ARG A 310 -33.62 -5.05 6.82
C ARG A 310 -34.65 -4.00 7.23
N LYS A 311 -34.22 -2.91 7.89
CA LYS A 311 -35.11 -1.83 8.33
C LYS A 311 -35.66 -1.00 7.15
N CYS A 312 -34.93 -0.93 6.04
CA CYS A 312 -35.31 -0.13 4.87
C CYS A 312 -36.12 -0.88 3.80
N GLY A 313 -36.56 -2.12 4.05
CA GLY A 313 -37.33 -2.89 3.07
C GLY A 313 -36.54 -3.24 1.80
N GLY A 314 -35.44 -3.99 1.95
CA GLY A 314 -34.87 -4.86 0.91
C GLY A 314 -34.32 -4.22 -0.38
N GLY A 315 -34.23 -2.89 -0.49
CA GLY A 315 -33.93 -2.21 -1.76
C GLY A 315 -32.55 -1.55 -1.92
N LYS A 316 -31.74 -1.40 -0.86
CA LYS A 316 -30.51 -0.59 -0.92
C LYS A 316 -29.25 -1.47 -0.85
N SER A 317 -28.73 -1.84 -2.02
CA SER A 317 -27.42 -2.49 -2.15
C SER A 317 -26.31 -1.47 -1.94
N MET A 318 -25.44 -1.71 -0.95
CA MET A 318 -24.31 -0.84 -0.62
C MET A 318 -23.12 -1.14 -1.55
N SER A 319 -22.60 -0.08 -2.19
CA SER A 319 -21.27 -0.10 -2.83
C SER A 319 -20.21 0.17 -1.76
N LEU A 320 -19.37 -0.83 -1.48
CA LEU A 320 -18.36 -0.78 -0.43
C LEU A 320 -17.17 0.09 -0.90
N MET A 321 -17.11 1.36 -0.50
CA MET A 321 -15.88 2.16 -0.61
C MET A 321 -14.89 1.68 0.45
N ALA A 322 -13.94 0.84 0.04
CA ALA A 322 -12.83 0.44 0.88
C ALA A 322 -11.76 1.54 0.89
N LEU A 323 -11.71 2.36 1.94
CA LEU A 323 -10.55 3.20 2.22
C LEU A 323 -9.51 2.35 2.96
N VAL A 324 -8.50 1.86 2.23
CA VAL A 324 -7.37 1.16 2.82
C VAL A 324 -6.38 2.20 3.35
N ALA A 325 -6.32 2.36 4.67
CA ALA A 325 -5.29 3.15 5.32
C ALA A 325 -3.92 2.44 5.16
N THR A 326 -3.05 2.99 4.32
CA THR A 326 -1.68 2.51 4.16
C THR A 326 -0.80 3.12 5.26
N GLY A 327 -0.86 2.54 6.46
CA GLY A 327 -0.02 2.94 7.61
C GLY A 327 1.47 2.68 7.37
N ARG A 328 2.16 3.57 6.65
CA ARG A 328 3.60 3.44 6.36
C ARG A 328 4.28 4.80 6.49
N GLY A 329 5.30 4.86 7.35
CA GLY A 329 6.10 6.07 7.54
C GLY A 329 6.76 6.51 6.22
N LEU A 330 6.63 7.79 5.90
CA LEU A 330 7.24 8.41 4.73
C LEU A 330 8.74 8.64 5.01
N PRO A 331 9.65 8.38 4.04
CA PRO A 331 11.08 8.59 4.23
C PRO A 331 11.40 10.07 4.43
N THR A 332 12.20 10.38 5.45
CA THR A 332 12.68 11.74 5.79
C THR A 332 13.97 12.11 5.07
N GLU A 333 14.66 11.14 4.47
CA GLU A 333 15.94 11.32 3.75
C GLU A 333 15.74 11.26 2.22
N ARG A 334 16.59 11.98 1.47
CA ARG A 334 16.58 11.95 0.00
C ARG A 334 16.80 10.51 -0.49
N ARG A 335 15.82 9.99 -1.22
CA ARG A 335 15.97 8.74 -1.98
C ARG A 335 15.95 9.03 -3.48
N PRO A 336 16.94 8.54 -4.25
CA PRO A 336 16.99 8.72 -5.70
C PRO A 336 15.90 7.89 -6.39
N PHE A 337 15.59 8.22 -7.64
CA PHE A 337 14.56 7.53 -8.40
C PHE A 337 14.91 6.05 -8.65
N VAL A 338 16.07 5.79 -9.26
CA VAL A 338 16.55 4.44 -9.64
C VAL A 338 17.96 4.14 -9.10
N GLY A 339 18.74 5.17 -8.76
CA GLY A 339 20.11 5.01 -8.28
C GLY A 339 20.88 6.33 -8.28
N VAL A 340 22.16 6.27 -7.89
CA VAL A 340 23.08 7.42 -7.95
C VAL A 340 24.22 7.07 -8.90
N VAL A 341 24.60 8.04 -9.74
CA VAL A 341 25.79 7.94 -10.59
C VAL A 341 26.97 8.43 -9.74
N THR A 342 27.97 7.57 -9.52
CA THR A 342 29.17 7.93 -8.78
C THR A 342 30.10 8.81 -9.60
N ASP A 343 31.07 9.47 -8.96
CA ASP A 343 32.02 10.37 -9.63
C ASP A 343 32.88 9.66 -10.68
N THR A 344 33.02 8.33 -10.55
CA THR A 344 33.64 7.43 -11.54
C THR A 344 32.75 7.14 -12.76
N GLY A 345 31.55 7.73 -12.85
CA GLY A 345 30.60 7.58 -13.95
C GLY A 345 29.69 6.35 -13.88
N HIS A 346 29.90 5.47 -12.90
CA HIS A 346 29.15 4.21 -12.75
C HIS A 346 27.83 4.39 -12.00
N LEU A 347 26.78 3.75 -12.49
CA LEU A 347 25.49 3.70 -11.81
C LEU A 347 25.51 2.69 -10.65
N GLN A 348 25.15 3.14 -9.45
CA GLN A 348 24.76 2.27 -8.33
C GLN A 348 23.23 2.16 -8.26
N PRO A 349 22.63 1.02 -8.68
CA PRO A 349 21.18 0.85 -8.67
C PRO A 349 20.65 0.72 -7.23
N GLY A 350 19.64 1.51 -6.91
CA GLY A 350 19.03 1.55 -5.58
C GLY A 350 18.21 2.82 -5.44
N GLY A 351 16.89 2.72 -5.54
CA GLY A 351 16.02 3.88 -5.60
C GLY A 351 14.55 3.56 -5.41
N LEU A 352 13.76 4.61 -5.21
CA LEU A 352 12.37 4.52 -4.81
C LEU A 352 11.51 3.79 -5.86
N TYR A 353 11.81 3.98 -7.15
CA TYR A 353 11.13 3.26 -8.24
C TYR A 353 11.39 1.75 -8.13
N LEU A 354 12.65 1.35 -8.00
CA LEU A 354 13.06 -0.06 -7.92
C LEU A 354 12.49 -0.77 -6.69
N ASP A 355 12.35 -0.04 -5.58
CA ASP A 355 11.75 -0.56 -4.36
C ASP A 355 10.25 -0.80 -4.51
N TYR A 356 9.52 0.18 -5.05
CA TYR A 356 8.06 0.13 -5.16
C TYR A 356 7.54 -0.65 -6.38
N ALA A 357 8.33 -0.79 -7.44
CA ALA A 357 7.97 -1.61 -8.61
C ALA A 357 7.68 -3.07 -8.23
N ARG A 358 8.23 -3.53 -7.11
CA ARG A 358 7.95 -4.87 -6.55
C ARG A 358 6.58 -5.01 -5.88
N ILE A 359 5.87 -3.90 -5.66
CA ILE A 359 4.73 -3.83 -4.75
C ILE A 359 3.45 -3.43 -5.47
N THR A 360 3.40 -2.28 -6.15
CA THR A 360 2.12 -1.70 -6.62
C THR A 360 2.15 -0.97 -7.96
N TYR A 361 3.31 -0.59 -8.52
CA TYR A 361 3.32 0.24 -9.74
C TYR A 361 2.65 -0.41 -10.95
N TYR A 362 2.81 -1.72 -11.12
CA TYR A 362 2.17 -2.43 -12.22
C TYR A 362 0.65 -2.44 -12.09
N ASP A 363 0.15 -2.59 -10.87
CA ASP A 363 -1.28 -2.59 -10.58
C ASP A 363 -1.86 -1.17 -10.72
N GLY A 364 -1.11 -0.13 -10.30
CA GLY A 364 -1.49 1.27 -10.49
C GLY A 364 -1.58 1.66 -11.96
N ALA A 365 -0.60 1.25 -12.78
CA ALA A 365 -0.59 1.49 -14.21
C ALA A 365 -1.72 0.74 -14.92
N ALA A 366 -1.99 -0.50 -14.51
CA ALA A 366 -3.13 -1.27 -15.00
C ALA A 366 -4.46 -0.58 -14.71
N LEU A 367 -4.62 -0.09 -13.48
CA LEU A 367 -5.84 0.60 -13.04
C LEU A 367 -6.05 1.89 -13.83
N LEU A 368 -4.99 2.65 -14.10
CA LEU A 368 -5.03 3.84 -14.95
C LEU A 368 -5.55 3.50 -16.36
N ILE A 369 -4.98 2.47 -17.00
CA ILE A 369 -5.39 2.04 -18.35
C ILE A 369 -6.86 1.62 -18.35
N LEU A 370 -7.28 0.81 -17.38
CA LEU A 370 -8.67 0.36 -17.26
C LEU A 370 -9.63 1.54 -17.06
N MET A 371 -9.26 2.53 -16.24
CA MET A 371 -10.05 3.73 -16.03
C MET A 371 -10.22 4.54 -17.33
N VAL A 372 -9.12 4.75 -18.07
CA VAL A 372 -9.17 5.44 -19.37
C VAL A 372 -10.06 4.69 -20.36
N LEU A 373 -9.99 3.36 -20.41
CA LEU A 373 -10.85 2.54 -21.26
C LEU A 373 -12.32 2.71 -20.92
N VAL A 374 -12.67 2.73 -19.63
CA VAL A 374 -14.06 2.95 -19.17
C VAL A 374 -14.58 4.31 -19.61
N VAL A 375 -13.75 5.36 -19.52
CA VAL A 375 -14.11 6.70 -20.00
C VAL A 375 -14.32 6.70 -21.51
N VAL A 376 -13.36 6.16 -22.28
CA VAL A 376 -13.44 6.07 -23.76
C VAL A 376 -14.62 5.20 -24.22
N ALA A 377 -15.06 4.24 -23.40
CA ALA A 377 -16.23 3.40 -23.65
C ALA A 377 -17.56 4.16 -23.69
N GLY A 378 -17.56 5.45 -23.34
CA GLY A 378 -18.78 6.19 -23.02
C GLY A 378 -19.37 5.75 -21.67
N GLY A 379 -18.54 5.18 -20.79
CA GLY A 379 -18.95 4.75 -19.46
C GLY A 379 -19.45 5.91 -18.60
N MET A 380 -19.17 7.16 -18.98
CA MET A 380 -19.63 8.35 -18.27
C MET A 380 -20.85 9.04 -18.91
N ASP A 381 -21.23 8.67 -20.14
CA ASP A 381 -22.13 9.48 -20.99
C ASP A 381 -23.61 9.52 -20.51
N ASN A 382 -23.99 8.66 -19.56
CA ASN A 382 -25.36 8.58 -19.00
C ASN A 382 -25.37 8.30 -17.49
N THR A 383 -24.40 8.83 -16.72
CA THR A 383 -24.14 8.32 -15.38
C THR A 383 -24.44 9.30 -14.24
N GLY A 384 -25.08 8.78 -13.19
CA GLY A 384 -25.36 9.50 -11.96
C GLY A 384 -24.10 9.77 -11.11
N PRO A 385 -24.19 10.59 -10.06
CA PRO A 385 -23.06 11.03 -9.22
C PRO A 385 -22.23 9.88 -8.60
N GLN A 386 -22.82 8.69 -8.47
CA GLN A 386 -22.17 7.48 -7.97
C GLN A 386 -20.97 7.03 -8.81
N LEU A 387 -21.07 7.09 -10.15
CA LEU A 387 -19.95 6.68 -10.99
C LEU A 387 -18.81 7.70 -10.93
N TYR A 388 -19.12 8.98 -10.76
CA TYR A 388 -18.11 10.02 -10.52
C TYR A 388 -17.35 9.77 -9.20
N GLY A 389 -18.04 9.42 -8.12
CA GLY A 389 -17.39 9.06 -6.84
C GLY A 389 -16.46 7.85 -6.96
N ILE A 390 -16.87 6.83 -7.72
CA ILE A 390 -16.03 5.65 -8.02
C ILE A 390 -14.83 6.06 -8.87
N MET A 391 -15.02 6.86 -9.93
CA MET A 391 -13.91 7.33 -10.78
C MET A 391 -12.91 8.19 -9.99
N VAL A 392 -13.40 9.04 -9.09
CA VAL A 392 -12.53 9.81 -8.17
C VAL A 392 -11.75 8.89 -7.25
N SER A 393 -12.39 7.87 -6.67
CA SER A 393 -11.70 6.92 -5.79
C SER A 393 -10.68 6.07 -6.53
N LEU A 394 -11.03 5.58 -7.72
CA LEU A 394 -10.10 4.88 -8.60
C LEU A 394 -8.93 5.78 -8.99
N CYS A 395 -9.19 7.04 -9.31
CA CYS A 395 -8.15 8.03 -9.59
C CYS A 395 -7.23 8.23 -8.38
N LEU A 396 -7.77 8.39 -7.17
CA LEU A 396 -6.98 8.53 -5.94
C LEU A 396 -6.13 7.29 -5.65
N VAL A 397 -6.69 6.08 -5.85
CA VAL A 397 -5.94 4.81 -5.70
C VAL A 397 -4.85 4.72 -6.77
N THR A 398 -5.16 5.02 -8.02
CA THR A 398 -4.19 5.06 -9.12
C THR A 398 -3.05 6.04 -8.83
N VAL A 399 -3.36 7.26 -8.40
CA VAL A 399 -2.37 8.27 -8.00
C VAL A 399 -1.57 7.79 -6.79
N SER A 400 -2.22 7.17 -5.80
CA SER A 400 -1.53 6.62 -4.64
C SER A 400 -0.54 5.51 -5.01
N TRP A 401 -0.91 4.61 -5.91
CA TRP A 401 -0.08 3.48 -6.30
C TRP A 401 1.02 3.87 -7.28
N LEU A 402 0.82 4.90 -8.11
CA LEU A 402 1.81 5.36 -9.10
C LEU A 402 2.73 6.49 -8.60
N LEU A 403 2.19 7.45 -7.84
CA LEU A 403 2.85 8.73 -7.61
C LEU A 403 3.13 9.03 -6.14
N ALA A 404 2.45 8.40 -5.17
CA ALA A 404 2.61 8.75 -3.75
C ALA A 404 4.07 8.74 -3.28
N PRO A 405 4.90 7.72 -3.56
CA PRO A 405 6.29 7.71 -3.08
C PRO A 405 7.08 8.94 -3.55
N PHE A 406 6.80 9.43 -4.76
CA PHE A 406 7.49 10.57 -5.36
C PHE A 406 6.91 11.91 -4.92
N ILE A 407 5.58 12.02 -4.80
CA ILE A 407 4.91 13.24 -4.31
C ILE A 407 5.38 13.57 -2.89
N PHE A 408 5.51 12.54 -2.04
CA PHE A 408 5.97 12.71 -0.66
C PHE A 408 7.49 12.84 -0.50
N ASN A 409 8.26 12.76 -1.60
CA ASN A 409 9.71 12.97 -1.63
C ASN A 409 10.04 14.40 -2.14
N PRO A 410 10.30 15.39 -1.25
CA PRO A 410 10.49 16.80 -1.65
C PRO A 410 11.63 17.00 -2.65
N TYR A 411 12.65 16.13 -2.61
CA TYR A 411 13.82 16.23 -3.47
C TYR A 411 13.51 15.90 -4.93
N GLN A 412 12.40 15.21 -5.22
CA GLN A 412 12.02 14.81 -6.57
C GLN A 412 11.57 16.01 -7.43
N PHE A 413 11.20 17.13 -6.79
CA PHE A 413 10.75 18.35 -7.46
C PHE A 413 11.87 19.38 -7.70
N ARG A 414 13.08 19.12 -7.18
CA ARG A 414 14.24 19.99 -7.42
C ARG A 414 14.83 19.73 -8.81
N PRO A 415 15.01 20.77 -9.65
CA PRO A 415 15.52 20.58 -11.02
C PRO A 415 16.85 19.83 -11.11
N SER A 416 17.80 20.12 -10.21
CA SER A 416 19.12 19.45 -10.18
C SER A 416 19.02 17.97 -9.83
N CYS A 417 18.18 17.62 -8.86
CA CYS A 417 17.95 16.23 -8.46
C CYS A 417 17.22 15.45 -9.57
N TRP A 418 16.23 16.08 -10.20
CA TRP A 418 15.49 15.48 -11.32
C TRP A 418 16.40 15.20 -12.52
N ALA A 419 17.31 16.12 -12.86
CA ALA A 419 18.26 15.92 -13.95
C ALA A 419 19.21 14.73 -13.66
N ASN A 420 19.71 14.63 -12.43
CA ASN A 420 20.54 13.51 -11.99
C ASN A 420 19.77 12.17 -11.99
N ASP A 421 18.52 12.18 -11.54
CA ASP A 421 17.64 10.99 -11.58
C ASP A 421 17.31 10.57 -13.01
N MET A 422 17.12 11.52 -13.93
CA MET A 422 16.91 11.24 -15.36
C MET A 422 18.16 10.61 -15.98
N LYS A 423 19.35 11.13 -15.67
CA LYS A 423 20.63 10.56 -16.12
C LYS A 423 20.82 9.13 -15.60
N ALA A 424 20.59 8.92 -14.31
CA ALA A 424 20.65 7.59 -13.68
C ALA A 424 19.62 6.61 -14.27
N TRP A 425 18.40 7.10 -14.56
CA TRP A 425 17.35 6.31 -15.21
C TRP A 425 17.74 5.91 -16.64
N LEU A 426 18.31 6.82 -17.44
CA LEU A 426 18.81 6.50 -18.78
C LEU A 426 19.94 5.46 -18.72
N GLN A 427 20.92 5.64 -17.83
CA GLN A 427 22.00 4.67 -17.62
C GLN A 427 21.46 3.29 -17.23
N PHE A 428 20.47 3.23 -16.33
CA PHE A 428 19.89 1.96 -15.89
C PHE A 428 19.33 1.09 -17.02
N PHE A 429 18.74 1.71 -18.05
CA PHE A 429 18.17 1.00 -19.20
C PHE A 429 19.13 0.88 -20.40
N LEU A 430 20.06 1.82 -20.59
CA LEU A 430 20.88 1.91 -21.81
C LEU A 430 22.33 1.44 -21.64
N GLU A 431 22.92 1.61 -20.46
CA GLU A 431 24.32 1.28 -20.19
C GLU A 431 24.54 -0.24 -20.24
N ASP A 432 25.68 -0.65 -20.81
CA ASP A 432 26.05 -2.05 -21.04
C ASP A 432 24.95 -2.90 -21.69
N GLY A 433 24.16 -2.28 -22.58
CA GLY A 433 23.06 -2.96 -23.28
C GLY A 433 21.86 -3.33 -22.39
N GLY A 434 21.70 -2.66 -21.24
CA GLY A 434 20.61 -2.89 -20.28
C GLY A 434 20.96 -3.89 -19.16
N SER A 435 22.26 -4.08 -18.88
CA SER A 435 22.75 -5.05 -17.90
C SER A 435 22.24 -4.76 -16.48
N HIS A 436 22.17 -3.48 -16.10
CA HIS A 436 21.68 -3.05 -14.78
C HIS A 436 20.21 -3.45 -14.57
N TRP A 437 19.33 -3.17 -15.55
CA TRP A 437 17.94 -3.62 -15.51
C TRP A 437 17.83 -5.14 -15.44
N LYS A 438 18.57 -5.88 -16.28
CA LYS A 438 18.51 -7.36 -16.30
C LYS A 438 18.95 -7.95 -14.96
N LYS A 439 20.01 -7.42 -14.35
CA LYS A 439 20.50 -7.84 -13.03
C LYS A 439 19.44 -7.60 -11.95
N TRP A 440 18.88 -6.39 -11.90
CA TRP A 440 17.80 -6.05 -10.97
C TRP A 440 16.58 -6.94 -11.16
N PHE A 441 16.11 -7.10 -12.41
CA PHE A 441 14.94 -7.90 -12.75
C PHE A 441 15.12 -9.37 -12.34
N THR A 442 16.31 -9.93 -12.58
CA THR A 442 16.65 -11.30 -12.18
C THR A 442 16.63 -11.47 -10.67
N GLN A 443 17.27 -10.55 -9.94
CA GLN A 443 17.40 -10.63 -8.48
C GLN A 443 16.09 -10.36 -7.72
N THR A 444 15.19 -9.57 -8.31
CA THR A 444 13.98 -9.10 -7.63
C THR A 444 12.71 -9.74 -8.16
N GLN A 445 12.47 -9.63 -9.47
CA GLN A 445 11.22 -10.05 -10.11
C GLN A 445 11.24 -11.54 -10.47
N LEU A 446 12.37 -12.08 -10.94
CA LEU A 446 12.52 -13.50 -11.28
C LEU A 446 13.02 -14.38 -10.12
N LYS A 447 13.16 -13.84 -8.90
CA LYS A 447 13.66 -14.59 -7.74
C LYS A 447 12.89 -15.91 -7.55
N PRO A 448 13.57 -17.04 -7.24
CA PRO A 448 12.90 -18.30 -6.96
C PRO A 448 11.89 -18.13 -5.82
N ARG A 449 10.61 -18.35 -6.13
CA ARG A 449 9.53 -18.37 -5.13
C ARG A 449 9.34 -19.81 -4.65
N ARG A 450 8.97 -20.00 -3.38
CA ARG A 450 8.60 -21.31 -2.80
C ARG A 450 7.12 -21.34 -2.47
N GLY A 451 6.51 -22.54 -2.50
CA GLY A 451 5.10 -22.74 -2.17
C GLY A 451 4.12 -22.37 -3.30
N PHE A 452 2.83 -22.20 -2.95
CA PHE A 452 1.73 -22.03 -3.92
C PHE A 452 1.87 -20.79 -4.82
N ARG A 453 2.48 -19.71 -4.33
CA ARG A 453 2.77 -18.47 -5.10
C ARG A 453 3.83 -18.63 -6.20
N ALA A 454 4.44 -19.81 -6.30
CA ALA A 454 5.44 -20.15 -7.30
C ALA A 454 4.90 -21.08 -8.40
N THR A 455 3.65 -21.56 -8.27
CA THR A 455 3.07 -22.54 -9.18
C THR A 455 2.03 -21.88 -10.07
N VAL A 456 1.70 -22.56 -11.18
CA VAL A 456 0.58 -22.18 -12.07
C VAL A 456 -0.77 -22.31 -11.35
N LEU A 457 -0.81 -22.86 -10.13
CA LEU A 457 -2.03 -22.97 -9.35
C LEU A 457 -2.33 -21.71 -8.53
N ASP A 458 -1.50 -20.67 -8.58
CA ASP A 458 -1.74 -19.42 -7.88
C ASP A 458 -3.12 -18.82 -8.21
N LEU A 459 -3.78 -18.19 -7.23
CA LEU A 459 -5.12 -17.61 -7.39
C LEU A 459 -5.14 -16.58 -8.53
N ALA A 460 -4.06 -15.82 -8.68
CA ALA A 460 -3.89 -14.85 -9.76
C ALA A 460 -3.96 -15.52 -11.15
N PHE A 461 -3.39 -16.72 -11.32
CA PHE A 461 -3.48 -17.46 -12.59
C PHE A 461 -4.91 -17.84 -12.92
N PHE A 462 -5.67 -18.37 -11.94
CA PHE A 462 -7.07 -18.75 -12.16
C PHE A 462 -7.97 -17.55 -12.44
N ILE A 463 -7.73 -16.41 -11.79
CA ILE A 463 -8.45 -15.15 -12.05
C ILE A 463 -8.18 -14.69 -13.48
N GLU A 464 -6.92 -14.64 -13.91
CA GLU A 464 -6.54 -14.23 -15.27
C GLU A 464 -7.12 -15.20 -16.32
N LEU A 465 -7.03 -16.51 -16.08
CA LEU A 465 -7.62 -17.53 -16.95
C LEU A 465 -9.15 -17.38 -17.06
N TRP A 466 -9.83 -17.12 -15.95
CA TRP A 466 -11.27 -16.89 -15.93
C TRP A 466 -11.67 -15.68 -16.78
N TRP A 467 -10.93 -14.56 -16.65
CA TRP A 467 -11.15 -13.37 -17.47
C TRP A 467 -10.87 -13.60 -18.96
N VAL A 468 -9.83 -14.35 -19.31
CA VAL A 468 -9.57 -14.77 -20.70
C VAL A 468 -10.75 -15.58 -21.24
N VAL A 469 -11.22 -16.60 -20.50
CA VAL A 469 -12.35 -17.44 -20.92
C VAL A 469 -13.63 -16.61 -21.07
N ALA A 470 -13.92 -15.73 -20.12
CA ALA A 470 -15.11 -14.88 -20.14
C ALA A 470 -15.11 -13.93 -21.35
N CYS A 471 -13.98 -13.25 -21.60
CA CYS A 471 -13.84 -12.33 -22.74
C CYS A 471 -13.84 -13.09 -24.07
N PHE A 472 -13.14 -14.23 -24.14
CA PHE A 472 -13.07 -15.09 -25.32
C PHE A 472 -14.47 -15.59 -25.69
N SER A 473 -15.21 -16.18 -24.74
CA SER A 473 -16.55 -16.72 -24.98
C SER A 473 -17.50 -15.64 -25.47
N SER A 474 -17.49 -14.49 -24.80
CA SER A 474 -18.33 -13.34 -25.13
C SER A 474 -18.02 -12.74 -26.50
N LEU A 475 -16.74 -12.70 -26.89
CA LEU A 475 -16.31 -12.17 -28.18
C LEU A 475 -16.57 -13.18 -29.30
N ASN A 476 -16.24 -14.45 -29.09
CA ASN A 476 -16.48 -15.56 -30.00
C ASN A 476 -17.95 -15.68 -30.39
N ALA A 477 -18.87 -15.63 -29.41
CA ALA A 477 -20.31 -15.69 -29.66
C ALA A 477 -20.80 -14.57 -30.60
N ARG A 478 -20.15 -13.40 -30.60
CA ARG A 478 -20.52 -12.25 -31.42
C ARG A 478 -19.83 -12.25 -32.79
N THR A 479 -18.58 -12.69 -32.85
CA THR A 479 -17.76 -12.60 -34.07
C THR A 479 -17.80 -13.86 -34.93
N ALA A 480 -18.18 -15.02 -34.37
CA ALA A 480 -18.24 -16.29 -35.11
C ALA A 480 -19.24 -16.27 -36.27
N VAL A 481 -20.34 -15.51 -36.13
CA VAL A 481 -21.36 -15.33 -37.20
C VAL A 481 -20.74 -14.65 -38.43
N VAL A 482 -19.74 -13.79 -38.21
CA VAL A 482 -19.10 -13.00 -39.27
C VAL A 482 -18.11 -13.84 -40.11
N CYS A 483 -17.64 -14.97 -39.59
CA CYS A 483 -16.75 -15.90 -40.28
C CYS A 483 -17.39 -16.60 -41.49
N GLN A 484 -18.72 -16.51 -41.64
CA GLN A 484 -19.45 -17.08 -42.77
C GLN A 484 -19.46 -16.16 -44.01
N VAL A 485 -19.00 -14.91 -43.87
CA VAL A 485 -19.14 -13.86 -44.90
C VAL A 485 -17.90 -13.76 -45.81
N SER A 486 -16.69 -13.97 -45.29
CA SER A 486 -15.45 -13.84 -46.07
C SER A 486 -14.28 -14.63 -45.48
N THR A 487 -13.47 -15.25 -46.34
CA THR A 487 -12.24 -15.95 -45.96
C THR A 487 -11.21 -15.01 -45.33
N THR A 488 -11.12 -13.76 -45.79
CA THR A 488 -10.21 -12.75 -45.22
C THR A 488 -10.61 -12.40 -43.79
N TRP A 489 -11.91 -12.32 -43.53
CA TRP A 489 -12.44 -11.98 -42.20
C TRP A 489 -12.26 -13.14 -41.21
N ARG A 490 -12.19 -14.38 -41.72
CA ARG A 490 -11.83 -15.56 -40.93
C ARG A 490 -10.42 -15.45 -40.35
N LEU A 491 -9.46 -14.89 -41.09
CA LEU A 491 -8.10 -14.66 -40.57
C LEU A 491 -8.12 -13.61 -39.44
N TYR A 492 -8.77 -12.47 -39.65
CA TYR A 492 -8.89 -11.43 -38.62
C TYR A 492 -9.61 -11.93 -37.36
N TYR A 493 -10.63 -12.78 -37.52
CA TYR A 493 -11.31 -13.43 -36.41
C TYR A 493 -10.36 -14.31 -35.57
N TRP A 494 -9.53 -15.14 -36.20
CA TRP A 494 -8.56 -15.96 -35.46
C TRP A 494 -7.52 -15.09 -34.76
N PHE A 495 -6.96 -14.11 -35.46
CA PHE A 495 -6.03 -13.16 -34.86
C PHE A 495 -6.68 -12.34 -33.74
N LEU A 496 -7.99 -12.07 -33.79
CA LEU A 496 -8.70 -11.37 -32.72
C LEU A 496 -8.73 -12.17 -31.41
N LEU A 497 -8.93 -13.48 -31.50
CA LEU A 497 -9.12 -14.37 -30.34
C LEU A 497 -7.81 -14.92 -29.75
N LEU A 498 -6.75 -14.98 -30.55
CA LEU A 498 -5.45 -15.54 -30.15
C LEU A 498 -4.57 -14.52 -29.37
N PRO A 499 -3.66 -15.02 -28.51
CA PRO A 499 -2.70 -14.17 -27.80
C PRO A 499 -1.74 -13.45 -28.76
N PRO A 500 -1.37 -12.17 -28.51
CA PRO A 500 -0.46 -11.41 -29.36
C PRO A 500 1.02 -11.73 -29.02
N VAL A 501 1.41 -12.99 -29.21
CA VAL A 501 2.75 -13.47 -28.84
C VAL A 501 3.51 -14.12 -30.00
N ILE A 502 2.87 -14.37 -31.14
CA ILE A 502 3.42 -15.25 -32.18
C ILE A 502 4.58 -14.57 -32.92
N THR A 503 4.31 -13.45 -33.56
CA THR A 503 5.28 -12.62 -34.28
C THR A 503 6.41 -12.12 -33.38
N PRO A 504 6.17 -11.59 -32.16
CA PRO A 504 7.27 -11.19 -31.29
C PRO A 504 8.14 -12.38 -30.84
N LEU A 505 7.57 -13.56 -30.56
CA LEU A 505 8.37 -14.76 -30.24
C LEU A 505 9.18 -15.24 -31.45
N LEU A 506 8.60 -15.23 -32.65
CA LEU A 506 9.33 -15.58 -33.88
C LEU A 506 10.53 -14.65 -34.09
N PHE A 507 10.37 -13.35 -33.86
CA PHE A 507 11.49 -12.41 -33.87
C PHE A 507 12.56 -12.77 -32.84
N CYS A 508 12.18 -13.08 -31.60
CA CYS A 508 13.14 -13.52 -30.57
C CYS A 508 13.85 -14.83 -30.93
N VAL A 509 13.18 -15.76 -31.63
CA VAL A 509 13.80 -16.99 -32.17
C VAL A 509 14.86 -16.63 -33.22
N LEU A 510 14.54 -15.74 -34.15
CA LEU A 510 15.50 -15.29 -35.17
C LEU A 510 16.71 -14.61 -34.54
N VAL A 511 16.50 -13.63 -33.65
CA VAL A 511 17.57 -12.90 -32.96
C VAL A 511 18.46 -13.84 -32.14
N SER A 512 17.86 -14.77 -31.41
CA SER A 512 18.61 -15.76 -30.61
C SER A 512 19.37 -16.74 -31.50
N GLY A 513 18.79 -17.14 -32.63
CA GLY A 513 19.41 -18.02 -33.62
C GLY A 513 20.62 -17.38 -34.28
N PHE A 514 20.50 -16.13 -34.77
CA PHE A 514 21.62 -15.39 -35.35
C PHE A 514 22.76 -15.19 -34.35
N GLY A 515 22.46 -14.88 -33.09
CA GLY A 515 23.47 -14.77 -32.03
C GLY A 515 24.21 -16.08 -31.76
N ALA A 516 23.52 -17.22 -31.80
CA ALA A 516 24.15 -18.53 -31.65
C ALA A 516 25.07 -18.87 -32.83
N VAL A 517 24.64 -18.57 -34.07
CA VAL A 517 25.45 -18.80 -35.28
C VAL A 517 26.69 -17.91 -35.28
N ALA A 518 26.56 -16.62 -34.95
CA ALA A 518 27.68 -15.67 -34.90
C ALA A 518 28.75 -16.08 -33.87
N ASN A 519 28.33 -16.53 -32.68
CA ASN A 519 29.24 -17.03 -31.64
C ASN A 519 29.96 -18.32 -32.07
N CYS A 520 29.26 -19.24 -32.73
CA CYS A 520 29.87 -20.45 -33.29
C CYS A 520 30.88 -20.14 -34.41
N TRP A 521 30.60 -19.12 -35.23
CA TRP A 521 31.49 -18.68 -36.30
C TRP A 521 32.76 -18.02 -35.73
N MET A 522 32.63 -17.15 -34.73
CA MET A 522 33.77 -16.53 -34.04
C MET A 522 34.62 -17.54 -33.26
N SER A 523 34.02 -18.51 -32.58
CA SER A 523 34.75 -19.59 -31.90
C SER A 523 35.51 -20.49 -32.88
N ARG A 524 35.00 -20.68 -34.10
CA ARG A 524 35.73 -21.37 -35.17
C ARG A 524 36.85 -20.51 -35.76
N ALA A 525 36.64 -19.21 -35.89
CA ALA A 525 37.66 -18.27 -36.37
C ALA A 525 38.84 -18.15 -35.39
N SER A 526 38.58 -18.07 -34.07
CA SER A 526 39.65 -18.03 -33.06
C SER A 526 40.44 -19.34 -32.97
N LYS A 527 39.77 -20.50 -33.16
CA LYS A 527 40.46 -21.80 -33.26
C LYS A 527 41.30 -21.96 -34.53
N SER A 528 41.03 -21.18 -35.58
CA SER A 528 41.84 -21.19 -36.81
C SER A 528 43.07 -20.27 -36.75
N SER A 529 43.15 -19.38 -35.74
CA SER A 529 44.31 -18.49 -35.53
C SER A 529 45.31 -19.00 -34.48
N ASP A 530 44.97 -20.01 -33.69
CA ASP A 530 45.83 -20.56 -32.61
C ASP A 530 46.71 -21.74 -33.03
N SER A 531 46.91 -22.00 -34.33
CA SER A 531 47.79 -23.09 -34.79
C SER A 531 49.28 -22.70 -34.91
N SER A 532 49.74 -21.63 -34.25
CA SER A 532 51.16 -21.27 -34.24
C SER A 532 51.56 -20.43 -33.04
N SER A 533 51.66 -21.04 -31.85
CA SER A 533 52.62 -20.73 -30.78
C SER A 533 52.18 -21.38 -29.44
N GLU A 534 52.27 -22.70 -29.37
CA GLU A 534 52.38 -23.38 -28.08
C GLU A 534 53.81 -23.23 -27.58
N GLU A 535 54.05 -22.33 -26.63
CA GLU A 535 55.00 -22.50 -25.51
C GLU A 535 55.08 -21.19 -24.73
N THR A 536 55.05 -21.30 -23.40
CA THR A 536 55.12 -20.23 -22.38
C THR A 536 53.77 -19.59 -22.07
N TYR A 537 53.15 -19.96 -20.95
CA TYR A 537 52.41 -19.12 -19.97
C TYR A 537 51.53 -20.02 -19.07
N GLU A 538 52.17 -20.90 -18.30
CA GLU A 538 51.50 -21.71 -17.27
C GLU A 538 51.58 -21.06 -15.86
N ALA A 539 51.81 -19.75 -15.79
CA ALA A 539 51.96 -19.01 -14.54
C ALA A 539 51.31 -17.62 -14.57
N LEU A 540 50.01 -17.56 -14.92
CA LEU A 540 49.16 -16.36 -14.67
C LEU A 540 47.66 -16.70 -14.62
N SER A 541 47.33 -17.96 -14.37
CA SER A 541 45.97 -18.49 -14.33
C SER A 541 45.36 -18.35 -12.94
N THR A 542 45.12 -17.12 -12.46
CA THR A 542 44.15 -16.92 -11.34
C THR A 542 43.64 -15.50 -11.09
N SER A 543 44.01 -14.46 -11.86
CA SER A 543 43.46 -13.11 -11.63
C SER A 543 42.96 -12.35 -12.86
N GLN A 544 42.87 -12.99 -14.03
CA GLN A 544 42.39 -12.34 -15.27
C GLN A 544 41.16 -13.00 -15.91
N ALA A 545 40.40 -13.79 -15.14
CA ALA A 545 39.15 -14.39 -15.62
C ALA A 545 37.91 -13.47 -15.53
N GLU A 546 38.04 -12.27 -14.96
CA GLU A 546 36.92 -11.31 -14.82
C GLU A 546 36.99 -10.08 -15.75
N THR A 547 38.05 -9.91 -16.54
CA THR A 547 38.24 -8.71 -17.38
C THR A 547 38.28 -8.96 -18.90
N ALA A 548 38.05 -10.19 -19.36
CA ALA A 548 37.94 -10.51 -20.80
C ALA A 548 36.50 -10.83 -21.23
N SER A 549 35.62 -9.82 -21.25
CA SER A 549 34.31 -9.92 -21.95
C SER A 549 33.91 -8.67 -22.72
N SER A 550 34.89 -7.85 -23.13
CA SER A 550 34.68 -6.77 -24.09
C SER A 550 34.56 -7.32 -25.52
N CYS A 551 33.42 -7.93 -25.84
CA CYS A 551 33.00 -8.13 -27.23
C CYS A 551 31.86 -7.13 -27.53
N PRO A 552 32.08 -6.13 -28.39
CA PRO A 552 31.04 -5.18 -28.76
C PRO A 552 30.08 -5.86 -29.75
N ARG A 553 28.76 -5.68 -29.52
CA ARG A 553 27.60 -6.17 -30.30
C ARG A 553 26.89 -7.40 -29.75
N ARG A 554 26.43 -7.34 -28.49
CA ARG A 554 25.06 -7.83 -28.20
C ARG A 554 24.09 -6.71 -28.61
N CYS A 555 23.02 -7.06 -29.31
CA CYS A 555 21.95 -6.09 -29.62
C CYS A 555 21.44 -5.51 -28.28
N PRO A 556 21.39 -4.17 -28.10
CA PRO A 556 20.93 -3.58 -26.85
C PRO A 556 19.54 -4.11 -26.49
N LEU A 557 19.35 -4.58 -25.26
CA LEU A 557 18.07 -5.19 -24.85
C LEU A 557 16.90 -4.21 -25.01
N ILE A 558 17.15 -2.92 -24.80
CA ILE A 558 16.17 -1.86 -25.04
C ILE A 558 15.69 -1.80 -26.49
N LEU A 559 16.57 -2.00 -27.48
CA LEU A 559 16.19 -1.99 -28.89
C LEU A 559 15.31 -3.21 -29.22
N VAL A 560 15.69 -4.37 -28.69
CA VAL A 560 14.88 -5.59 -28.77
C VAL A 560 13.52 -5.37 -28.11
N SER A 561 13.47 -4.71 -26.95
CA SER A 561 12.24 -4.40 -26.20
C SER A 561 11.25 -3.56 -27.01
N VAL A 562 11.75 -2.55 -27.73
CA VAL A 562 10.95 -1.68 -28.59
C VAL A 562 10.41 -2.46 -29.78
N ILE A 563 11.24 -3.27 -30.45
CA ILE A 563 10.81 -4.07 -31.61
C ILE A 563 9.79 -5.13 -31.20
N VAL A 564 10.05 -5.89 -30.13
CA VAL A 564 9.12 -6.90 -29.60
C VAL A 564 7.78 -6.28 -29.24
N THR A 565 7.79 -5.10 -28.62
CA THR A 565 6.55 -4.41 -28.29
C THR A 565 5.84 -3.89 -29.53
N ALA A 566 6.56 -3.32 -30.50
CA ALA A 566 5.98 -2.88 -31.78
C ALA A 566 5.33 -4.06 -32.53
N LEU A 567 5.97 -5.22 -32.58
CA LEU A 567 5.41 -6.43 -33.16
C LEU A 567 4.16 -6.91 -32.41
N THR A 568 4.18 -6.86 -31.07
CA THR A 568 3.00 -7.16 -30.23
C THR A 568 1.82 -6.23 -30.55
N VAL A 569 2.09 -4.93 -30.75
CA VAL A 569 1.09 -3.94 -31.16
C VAL A 569 0.59 -4.21 -32.57
N LEU A 570 1.47 -4.56 -33.51
CA LEU A 570 1.11 -4.92 -34.89
C LEU A 570 0.25 -6.19 -34.98
N GLU A 571 0.38 -7.14 -34.04
CA GLU A 571 -0.53 -8.29 -33.94
C GLU A 571 -1.89 -7.94 -33.31
N THR A 572 -1.94 -6.85 -32.55
CA THR A 572 -3.10 -6.47 -31.73
C THR A 572 -4.01 -5.48 -32.46
N VAL A 573 -3.44 -4.47 -33.11
CA VAL A 573 -4.18 -3.34 -33.70
C VAL A 573 -5.04 -3.73 -34.91
N PRO A 574 -4.55 -4.49 -35.91
CA PRO A 574 -5.34 -4.78 -37.11
C PRO A 574 -6.65 -5.55 -36.83
N PRO A 575 -6.67 -6.60 -35.97
CA PRO A 575 -7.94 -7.23 -35.58
C PRO A 575 -8.89 -6.28 -34.85
N LEU A 576 -8.38 -5.38 -34.00
CA LEU A 576 -9.19 -4.38 -33.31
C LEU A 576 -9.77 -3.36 -34.28
N GLN A 577 -8.99 -2.87 -35.23
CA GLN A 577 -9.43 -1.95 -36.28
C GLN A 577 -10.53 -2.59 -37.15
N TRP A 578 -10.42 -3.89 -37.44
CA TRP A 578 -11.48 -4.62 -38.13
C TRP A 578 -12.79 -4.65 -37.33
N VAL A 579 -12.76 -4.94 -36.03
CA VAL A 579 -13.98 -4.89 -35.20
C VAL A 579 -14.52 -3.46 -35.07
N ALA A 580 -13.63 -2.47 -35.00
CA ALA A 580 -14.01 -1.07 -34.93
C ALA A 580 -14.67 -0.57 -36.23
N SER A 581 -14.21 -1.03 -37.40
CA SER A 581 -14.80 -0.64 -38.69
C SER A 581 -16.22 -1.19 -38.90
N LEU A 582 -16.60 -2.23 -38.16
CA LEU A 582 -17.97 -2.74 -38.09
C LEU A 582 -18.89 -1.88 -37.19
N GLY A 583 -18.36 -0.83 -36.55
CA GLY A 583 -19.09 0.01 -35.60
C GLY A 583 -19.29 -0.63 -34.22
N TRP A 584 -18.68 -1.79 -33.96
CA TRP A 584 -18.89 -2.57 -32.74
C TRP A 584 -17.97 -2.11 -31.60
N LYS A 585 -18.18 -0.88 -31.10
CA LYS A 585 -17.34 -0.25 -30.06
C LYS A 585 -17.14 -1.15 -28.83
N LYS A 586 -18.20 -1.76 -28.30
CA LYS A 586 -18.15 -2.64 -27.12
C LYS A 586 -17.35 -3.94 -27.38
N ALA A 587 -17.46 -4.50 -28.59
CA ALA A 587 -16.71 -5.69 -28.96
C ALA A 587 -15.22 -5.37 -29.17
N CYS A 588 -14.91 -4.20 -29.72
CA CYS A 588 -13.53 -3.71 -29.86
C CYS A 588 -12.85 -3.57 -28.49
N MET A 589 -13.53 -2.98 -27.50
CA MET A 589 -13.00 -2.87 -26.13
C MET A 589 -12.82 -4.22 -25.45
N LEU A 590 -13.80 -5.12 -25.60
CA LEU A 590 -13.71 -6.48 -25.07
C LEU A 590 -12.56 -7.26 -25.71
N ALA A 591 -12.32 -7.08 -27.02
CA ALA A 591 -11.19 -7.65 -27.72
C ALA A 591 -9.85 -7.09 -27.23
N PHE A 592 -9.79 -5.79 -26.92
CA PHE A 592 -8.59 -5.18 -26.33
C PHE A 592 -8.29 -5.77 -24.95
N LEU A 593 -9.32 -5.92 -24.09
CA LEU A 593 -9.19 -6.57 -22.79
C LEU A 593 -8.73 -8.03 -22.92
N LEU A 594 -9.31 -8.79 -23.86
CA LEU A 594 -8.90 -10.16 -24.14
C LEU A 594 -7.40 -10.23 -24.51
N LYS A 595 -6.91 -9.30 -25.34
CA LYS A 595 -5.50 -9.21 -25.73
C LYS A 595 -4.60 -8.90 -24.54
N MET A 596 -5.01 -7.99 -23.66
CA MET A 596 -4.28 -7.68 -22.43
C MET A 596 -4.20 -8.87 -21.47
N PHE A 597 -5.33 -9.55 -21.20
CA PHE A 597 -5.37 -10.70 -20.30
C PHE A 597 -4.57 -11.88 -20.86
N TRP A 598 -4.64 -12.12 -22.18
CA TRP A 598 -3.78 -13.10 -22.85
C TRP A 598 -2.30 -12.81 -22.65
N LEU A 599 -1.88 -11.57 -22.89
CA LEU A 599 -0.47 -11.18 -22.76
C LEU A 599 0.01 -11.35 -21.31
N ARG A 600 -0.81 -10.98 -20.32
CA ARG A 600 -0.51 -11.20 -18.89
C ARG A 600 -0.38 -12.67 -18.53
N LEU A 601 -1.32 -13.49 -19.00
CA LEU A 601 -1.30 -14.93 -18.78
C LEU A 601 -0.03 -15.56 -19.38
N CYS A 602 0.31 -15.21 -20.62
CA CYS A 602 1.52 -15.69 -21.29
C CYS A 602 2.81 -15.24 -20.58
N VAL A 603 2.89 -13.98 -20.13
CA VAL A 603 4.03 -13.47 -19.36
C VAL A 603 4.14 -14.20 -18.01
N GLY A 604 3.03 -14.42 -17.30
CA GLY A 604 3.01 -15.16 -16.04
C GLY A 604 3.43 -16.63 -16.20
N LEU A 605 2.98 -17.28 -17.27
CA LEU A 605 3.41 -18.64 -17.63
C LEU A 605 4.90 -18.69 -17.98
N ALA A 606 5.40 -17.73 -18.76
CA ALA A 606 6.82 -17.65 -19.11
C ALA A 606 7.70 -17.42 -17.88
N MET A 607 7.30 -16.54 -16.95
CA MET A 607 8.00 -16.35 -15.68
C MET A 607 8.06 -17.64 -14.87
N THR A 608 6.95 -18.38 -14.78
CA THR A 608 6.91 -19.67 -14.06
C THR A 608 7.77 -20.73 -14.75
N ALA A 609 7.75 -20.77 -16.08
CA ALA A 609 8.60 -21.67 -16.87
C ALA A 609 10.08 -21.35 -16.63
N ILE A 610 10.50 -20.10 -16.73
CA ILE A 610 11.89 -19.67 -16.55
C ILE A 610 12.41 -19.93 -15.12
N ARG A 611 11.55 -19.81 -14.11
CA ARG A 611 11.90 -20.16 -12.72
C ARG A 611 11.99 -21.66 -12.46
N SER A 612 11.47 -22.50 -13.37
CA SER A 612 11.47 -23.94 -13.18
C SER A 612 12.87 -24.52 -13.39
N TRP A 613 13.23 -25.49 -12.56
CA TRP A 613 14.51 -26.20 -12.69
C TRP A 613 14.69 -26.89 -14.06
N CYS A 614 13.58 -27.27 -14.71
CA CYS A 614 13.61 -27.85 -16.04
C CYS A 614 14.08 -26.85 -17.12
N PHE A 615 13.92 -25.55 -16.90
CA PHE A 615 14.27 -24.54 -17.88
C PHE A 615 15.78 -24.34 -18.02
N GLU A 616 16.54 -24.49 -16.93
CA GLU A 616 18.01 -24.50 -16.97
C GLU A 616 18.55 -25.56 -17.94
N ARG A 617 17.81 -26.66 -18.14
CA ARG A 617 18.17 -27.76 -19.05
C ARG A 617 17.87 -27.47 -20.52
N LEU A 618 17.05 -26.47 -20.83
CA LEU A 618 16.67 -26.13 -22.22
C LEU A 618 17.77 -25.39 -22.98
N GLY A 619 18.76 -24.82 -22.28
CA GLY A 619 19.93 -24.19 -22.89
C GLY A 619 19.55 -23.18 -23.98
N ALA A 620 20.06 -23.38 -25.20
CA ALA A 620 19.82 -22.49 -26.34
C ALA A 620 18.34 -22.45 -26.80
N VAL A 621 17.55 -23.49 -26.50
CA VAL A 621 16.13 -23.58 -26.89
C VAL A 621 15.25 -22.71 -25.99
N GLY A 622 15.67 -22.46 -24.75
CA GLY A 622 14.95 -21.56 -23.82
C GLY A 622 15.20 -20.07 -24.08
N ARG A 623 16.32 -19.71 -24.72
CA ARG A 623 16.73 -18.30 -24.93
C ARG A 623 15.70 -17.40 -25.63
N PRO A 624 14.97 -17.86 -26.66
CA PRO A 624 13.94 -17.02 -27.28
C PRO A 624 12.82 -16.62 -26.31
N LEU A 625 12.41 -17.54 -25.41
CA LEU A 625 11.38 -17.27 -24.41
C LEU A 625 11.88 -16.30 -23.34
N GLU A 626 13.12 -16.45 -22.91
CA GLU A 626 13.77 -15.53 -21.97
C GLU A 626 13.89 -14.13 -22.57
N LEU A 627 14.40 -14.02 -23.81
CA LEU A 627 14.56 -12.75 -24.51
C LEU A 627 13.22 -12.05 -24.73
N TRP A 628 12.17 -12.81 -25.07
CA TRP A 628 10.81 -12.28 -25.22
C TRP A 628 10.26 -11.74 -23.89
N LEU A 629 10.42 -12.50 -22.80
CA LEU A 629 9.98 -12.08 -21.48
C LEU A 629 10.72 -10.81 -21.02
N ASP A 630 12.05 -10.81 -21.16
CA ASP A 630 12.89 -9.67 -20.78
C ASP A 630 12.50 -8.43 -21.58
N ALA A 631 12.34 -8.56 -22.90
CA ALA A 631 11.96 -7.48 -23.79
C ALA A 631 10.63 -6.83 -23.37
N LEU A 632 9.58 -7.63 -23.12
CA LEU A 632 8.28 -7.09 -22.69
C LEU A 632 8.33 -6.46 -21.30
N CYS A 633 9.02 -7.10 -20.34
CA CYS A 633 9.13 -6.59 -18.98
C CYS A 633 9.97 -5.30 -18.93
N MET A 634 11.06 -5.24 -19.68
CA MET A 634 11.91 -4.06 -19.78
C MET A 634 11.14 -2.89 -20.38
N PHE A 635 10.43 -3.12 -21.49
CA PHE A 635 9.64 -2.06 -22.12
C PHE A 635 8.51 -1.57 -21.20
N ARG A 636 7.84 -2.49 -20.49
CA ARG A 636 6.83 -2.13 -19.48
C ARG A 636 7.45 -1.26 -18.38
N ASP A 637 8.57 -1.67 -17.81
CA ASP A 637 9.22 -0.94 -16.72
C ASP A 637 9.73 0.42 -17.18
N PHE A 638 10.27 0.50 -18.40
CA PHE A 638 10.65 1.76 -19.05
C PHE A 638 9.44 2.68 -19.22
N LEU A 639 8.33 2.16 -19.74
CA LEU A 639 7.12 2.94 -19.98
C LEU A 639 6.48 3.44 -18.67
N VAL A 640 6.35 2.58 -17.66
CA VAL A 640 5.77 2.95 -16.36
C VAL A 640 6.63 4.00 -15.66
N SER A 641 7.96 3.83 -15.64
CA SER A 641 8.86 4.85 -15.09
C SER A 641 8.84 6.15 -15.87
N LEU A 642 8.74 6.10 -17.20
CA LEU A 642 8.59 7.30 -18.04
C LEU A 642 7.29 8.06 -17.75
N ILE A 643 6.16 7.35 -17.58
CA ILE A 643 4.87 7.97 -17.19
C ILE A 643 5.02 8.71 -15.87
N ILE A 644 5.72 8.12 -14.89
CA ILE A 644 5.97 8.77 -13.60
C ILE A 644 6.82 10.03 -13.80
N PHE A 645 7.91 9.97 -14.57
CA PHE A 645 8.73 11.14 -14.87
C PHE A 645 7.92 12.25 -15.53
N LEU A 646 7.15 11.93 -16.57
CA LEU A 646 6.31 12.89 -17.29
C LEU A 646 5.24 13.51 -16.39
N ALA A 647 4.67 12.74 -15.46
CA ALA A 647 3.70 13.26 -14.51
C ALA A 647 4.33 14.23 -13.49
N LEU A 648 5.60 14.04 -13.12
CA LEU A 648 6.32 14.89 -12.18
C LEU A 648 6.94 16.14 -12.83
N SER A 649 7.31 16.07 -14.12
CA SER A 649 8.00 17.16 -14.85
C SER A 649 7.31 18.52 -14.76
N PRO A 650 5.98 18.66 -14.88
CA PRO A 650 5.32 19.97 -14.73
C PRO A 650 5.54 20.60 -13.35
N LEU A 651 5.52 19.79 -12.28
CA LEU A 651 5.72 20.26 -10.92
C LEU A 651 7.19 20.62 -10.64
N VAL A 652 8.13 19.89 -11.26
CA VAL A 652 9.57 20.23 -11.24
C VAL A 652 9.82 21.55 -11.96
N PHE A 653 9.24 21.74 -13.14
CA PHE A 653 9.35 22.97 -13.90
C PHE A 653 8.80 24.17 -13.13
N LEU A 654 7.60 24.04 -12.57
CA LEU A 654 6.98 25.08 -11.75
C LEU A 654 7.82 25.40 -10.50
N SER A 655 8.41 24.38 -9.87
CA SER A 655 9.29 24.58 -8.70
C SER A 655 10.60 25.28 -9.09
N GLY A 656 11.22 24.91 -10.22
CA GLY A 656 12.40 25.60 -10.74
C GLY A 656 12.12 27.05 -11.14
N LEU A 657 10.95 27.32 -11.74
CA LEU A 657 10.51 28.68 -12.05
C LEU A 657 10.27 29.49 -10.76
N SER A 658 9.72 28.85 -9.73
CA SER A 658 9.55 29.45 -8.40
C SER A 658 10.89 29.77 -7.75
N GLU A 659 11.87 28.86 -7.77
CA GLU A 659 13.22 29.10 -7.25
C GLU A 659 13.93 30.24 -7.99
N PHE A 660 13.68 30.39 -9.30
CA PHE A 660 14.21 31.48 -10.12
C PHE A 660 13.55 32.84 -9.82
N LEU A 661 12.22 32.88 -9.61
CA LEU A 661 11.46 34.12 -9.40
C LEU A 661 11.38 34.54 -7.92
N CYS A 662 11.32 33.58 -6.99
CA CYS A 662 11.08 33.75 -5.55
C CYS A 662 11.71 32.58 -4.75
N PRO A 663 13.01 32.66 -4.38
CA PRO A 663 13.72 31.55 -3.71
C PRO A 663 13.17 31.13 -2.33
N THR A 664 12.21 31.88 -1.77
CA THR A 664 11.52 31.56 -0.51
C THR A 664 10.23 30.75 -0.68
N PHE A 665 9.76 30.52 -1.91
CA PHE A 665 8.49 29.86 -2.19
C PHE A 665 8.69 28.50 -2.88
N SER A 666 8.15 27.41 -2.30
CA SER A 666 8.16 26.07 -2.90
C SER A 666 6.74 25.55 -3.08
N ILE A 667 6.39 25.19 -4.31
CA ILE A 667 5.07 24.65 -4.66
C ILE A 667 4.83 23.28 -4.01
N HIS A 668 5.89 22.55 -3.67
CA HIS A 668 5.80 21.31 -2.89
C HIS A 668 5.14 21.53 -1.51
N HIS A 669 5.40 22.68 -0.87
CA HIS A 669 4.80 23.04 0.41
C HIS A 669 3.30 23.39 0.32
N LEU A 670 2.76 23.65 -0.87
CA LEU A 670 1.31 23.81 -1.08
C LEU A 670 0.60 22.45 -1.18
N ILE A 671 1.26 21.43 -1.73
CA ILE A 671 0.69 20.09 -1.93
C ILE A 671 0.76 19.26 -0.63
N ILE A 672 1.75 19.54 0.23
CA ILE A 672 1.93 18.88 1.52
C ILE A 672 1.96 19.93 2.62
N TYR A 673 0.98 19.89 3.53
CA TYR A 673 0.97 20.70 4.75
C TYR A 673 2.10 20.25 5.69
N ARG A 674 3.32 20.75 5.43
CA ARG A 674 4.44 20.69 6.36
C ARG A 674 4.50 22.02 7.11
N GLN A 675 4.69 21.96 8.42
CA GLN A 675 4.97 23.14 9.24
C GLN A 675 6.17 23.92 8.63
N PRO A 676 6.05 25.23 8.35
CA PRO A 676 7.20 26.05 7.98
C PRO A 676 7.96 26.37 9.28
N GLY A 677 8.86 25.49 9.70
CA GLY A 677 9.59 25.69 10.95
C GLY A 677 10.34 24.45 11.41
N HIS A 678 11.48 24.19 10.78
CA HIS A 678 12.73 23.64 11.33
C HIS A 678 13.67 23.31 10.16
N THR A 679 13.96 24.32 9.35
CA THR A 679 15.32 24.49 8.86
C THR A 679 15.86 25.67 9.64
N ASP A 680 16.32 25.42 10.85
CA ASP A 680 17.26 26.34 11.47
C ASP A 680 18.42 26.48 10.49
N ARG A 681 18.59 27.72 10.04
CA ARG A 681 19.85 28.22 9.48
C ARG A 681 20.89 28.08 10.57
N GLU A 682 21.59 26.95 10.60
CA GLU A 682 22.88 26.66 11.27
C GLU A 682 22.92 25.14 11.52
N LYS A 683 23.81 24.30 11.01
CA LYS A 683 25.03 24.45 10.23
C LYS A 683 24.94 23.41 9.11
N LEU A 684 25.08 23.86 7.86
CA LEU A 684 25.75 23.02 6.88
C LEU A 684 27.15 22.81 7.47
N ASP A 685 27.41 21.63 8.05
CA ASP A 685 28.77 21.11 8.04
C ASP A 685 29.11 20.96 6.56
N TYR A 686 29.72 22.04 6.10
CA TYR A 686 30.40 22.21 4.84
C TYR A 686 31.55 21.20 4.91
N ASP A 687 31.30 19.96 4.49
CA ASP A 687 32.38 19.04 4.20
C ASP A 687 33.16 19.65 3.02
N PRO A 688 34.41 20.15 3.24
CA PRO A 688 35.19 20.80 2.18
C PRO A 688 35.52 19.84 1.03
N PHE A 689 35.23 18.55 1.17
CA PHE A 689 35.48 17.54 0.16
C PHE A 689 34.44 17.54 -0.98
N VAL A 690 33.19 17.96 -0.73
CA VAL A 690 32.11 17.93 -1.74
C VAL A 690 32.03 19.25 -2.53
N ALA A 691 32.43 20.38 -1.93
CA ALA A 691 32.33 21.70 -2.56
C ALA A 691 33.35 21.96 -3.67
N ARG A 692 34.44 21.18 -3.78
CA ARG A 692 35.39 21.28 -4.90
C ARG A 692 34.88 20.67 -6.22
N MET A 693 33.78 19.91 -6.21
CA MET A 693 33.25 19.27 -7.43
C MET A 693 32.26 20.12 -8.24
N CYS A 694 31.98 21.38 -7.85
CA CYS A 694 30.98 22.20 -8.54
C CYS A 694 31.43 23.60 -8.97
N PHE A 695 32.66 24.01 -8.68
CA PHE A 695 33.23 25.26 -9.17
C PHE A 695 34.72 25.06 -9.45
N ASP A 696 35.05 24.73 -10.69
CA ASP A 696 36.03 25.47 -11.49
C ASP A 696 36.10 24.88 -12.90
N HIS A 697 35.50 25.60 -13.84
CA HIS A 697 35.97 25.64 -15.21
C HIS A 697 36.67 27.00 -15.36
N ASP A 698 37.88 26.96 -15.90
CA ASP A 698 38.75 28.10 -16.27
C ASP A 698 39.68 28.62 -15.16
N HIS A 699 40.85 28.00 -15.02
CA HIS A 699 42.14 28.72 -15.12
C HIS A 699 43.32 27.75 -15.36
N ASP A 700 44.30 28.30 -16.07
CA ASP A 700 45.41 27.67 -16.77
C ASP A 700 46.39 26.82 -15.94
N GLU A 701 47.06 25.95 -16.69
CA GLU A 701 48.34 25.29 -16.39
C GLU A 701 49.38 26.24 -15.78
N SER A 702 49.98 25.86 -14.65
CA SER A 702 51.44 25.97 -14.44
C SER A 702 51.86 25.40 -13.08
N SER A 703 52.91 24.58 -13.11
CA SER A 703 53.92 24.32 -12.05
C SER A 703 53.43 23.73 -10.72
N GLU A 704 54.16 22.94 -9.95
CA GLU A 704 55.43 22.22 -9.97
C GLU A 704 55.37 21.37 -8.67
N ASP A 705 55.92 20.17 -8.70
CA ASP A 705 56.64 19.42 -7.64
C ASP A 705 56.30 19.47 -6.13
N GLU A 706 56.76 18.38 -5.50
CA GLU A 706 57.12 18.18 -4.08
C GLU A 706 56.12 17.47 -3.14
N ASP A 707 56.34 16.15 -3.06
CA ASP A 707 56.91 15.43 -1.91
C ASP A 707 56.26 15.43 -0.51
N THR A 708 56.50 14.27 0.12
CA THR A 708 56.62 13.95 1.56
C THR A 708 55.39 13.55 2.40
N GLU A 709 55.27 12.22 2.55
CA GLU A 709 55.51 11.45 3.78
C GLU A 709 54.76 11.74 5.11
N SER A 710 54.24 10.62 5.65
CA SER A 710 54.15 10.26 7.08
C SER A 710 53.05 11.01 7.88
N SER A 711 52.43 10.48 8.93
CA SER A 711 52.43 9.21 9.63
C SER A 711 51.41 9.35 10.79
N LEU A 712 51.04 8.21 11.39
CA LEU A 712 50.65 8.04 12.80
C LEU A 712 49.21 8.38 13.28
N SER A 713 48.49 7.28 13.50
CA SER A 713 47.96 6.77 14.80
C SER A 713 46.97 7.59 15.65
N SER A 714 45.85 6.92 15.92
CA SER A 714 45.14 6.77 17.21
C SER A 714 44.73 8.02 18.01
N VAL A 715 43.41 8.23 18.10
CA VAL A 715 42.61 8.15 19.33
C VAL A 715 41.23 7.60 18.98
#